data_AF-A0A9D9XYX9-F1
#
_entry.id   AF-A0A9D9XYX9-F1
#
_cell.length_a   1.000
_cell.length_b   1.000
_cell.length_c   1.000
_cell.angle_alpha   90.00
_cell.angle_beta   90.00
_cell.angle_gamma   90.00
#
_symmetry.space_group_name_H-M   'P 1'
#
loop_
_entity.id
_entity.type
_entity.pdbx_description
1 polymer ?
#
loop_
_entity_poly.entity_id
_entity_poly.type
_entity_poly.pdbx_seq_one_letter_code
_entity_poly.pdbx_strand_id
1 'polypeptide(L)'
;MQNFKIINSRLLLPFFFLLYFHVFVFATTYTMKCIAFSPVNWSNPESWEPTGVPGAGDDVIINCPASSYVVTNGDITVKSLTIYKTGYIFGPGVLKVTERIDTRYPFFWQMQLNIGPNATGFMTNELSDQDAQGIIFYENLTVDGSLTLESREFKGTNVTINGSLTQKEGGIKANILVNASGILNIESPLYYVELGTVMNKGTINWKKGKIIAGWGTFTNDGILNIDSRNATFEYNGFFSDFHFKNSGMMNLSSNVDSLQLVSKLVSSGSINLSGPSKLNLVILDLSGSINGVVGSSLYLNGNNSNLESNFRTGSLVNVSSFNTYQTSILNIKQGSNISEIKNFNFGRGSLNAEVAFPTASTYLISADIHTNVDQSFDGSFILEGGSIDGDVTVSFNTPNLMMNSGYFGGLTKVELSAATVLEVTQLGVSDLVNDGMINVRSGGYLSTSSPGILNSGTINTTGERVSLLGYNNNADESILNNKGTINLNSKLNIFSIKLENTGSLNIGGSDTLSFFGELQQKGMISGQSGSKLSLGYGSNSHTFNAGSITKNLNELEIFYGSANFKSGSILENLVTIRATSGLLQSSIIMPPAFKYLFKDSKIRLNSLFEPANVFESEDTDFEGSGNIRINGLFNWFGGILDVPIRINDNASVFIRENLTRPIISAPFTNTGNITLSGGIIEINTGFFKNSGVWNIDSDEDVIIDGYTTFNNQGIFSICGDQPIKLIFNVPFLNSASGTFKGQGSYTFNAGFINEGTVAPGCSPGRLLIEDDAEFITNVEIEVDGQEVGEFDELIVNGDMKAGNLLKVIVPNSTVINESLKIIHTTGTFTGKFAQVEMPNKYTLIYVSDGVLLSSNETVDVIDQNVDTGTISISPTVTQSYIELHTDQILPYDSNVSLFNVQGEQVLTQSWPNNEPVLQMFVDHLSNGVYIIKINTLSSWTGKIVVVH
;
A
#
# COMPACT_ATOMS: atom_id res chain seq x y z
N MET A 1 92.72 -57.57 -31.51
CA MET A 1 93.26 -58.37 -30.38
C MET A 1 92.50 -59.68 -30.33
N GLN A 2 93.23 -60.79 -30.51
CA GLN A 2 93.09 -62.11 -29.86
C GLN A 2 91.69 -62.75 -29.78
N ASN A 3 91.40 -64.01 -30.12
CA ASN A 3 92.13 -65.24 -30.46
C ASN A 3 91.05 -66.25 -30.98
N PHE A 4 91.25 -67.04 -32.05
CA PHE A 4 91.75 -68.44 -32.05
C PHE A 4 90.93 -69.41 -31.15
N LYS A 5 90.58 -70.67 -31.45
CA LYS A 5 90.96 -71.67 -32.48
C LYS A 5 90.06 -72.93 -32.31
N ILE A 6 89.51 -73.45 -33.41
CA ILE A 6 89.49 -74.85 -33.92
C ILE A 6 89.59 -76.05 -32.92
N ILE A 7 88.74 -77.09 -33.08
CA ILE A 7 89.05 -78.51 -33.47
C ILE A 7 87.97 -79.53 -32.97
N ASN A 8 87.47 -80.34 -33.93
CA ASN A 8 87.00 -81.76 -33.99
C ASN A 8 86.70 -82.53 -32.68
N SER A 9 85.78 -83.51 -32.57
CA SER A 9 85.43 -84.64 -33.46
C SER A 9 84.25 -85.46 -32.88
N ARG A 10 83.43 -86.10 -33.76
CA ARG A 10 82.71 -87.43 -33.67
C ARG A 10 81.96 -87.77 -32.34
N LEU A 11 80.74 -88.33 -32.27
CA LEU A 11 79.99 -89.30 -33.08
C LEU A 11 78.53 -89.41 -32.52
N LEU A 12 77.58 -89.91 -33.34
CA LEU A 12 76.26 -90.56 -33.05
C LEU A 12 74.95 -89.72 -32.88
N LEU A 13 74.06 -89.86 -33.90
CA LEU A 13 72.58 -90.02 -33.96
C LEU A 13 71.63 -89.33 -32.93
N PRO A 14 70.33 -89.08 -33.26
CA PRO A 14 69.69 -88.82 -34.57
C PRO A 14 68.75 -87.58 -34.52
N PHE A 15 68.60 -86.77 -35.58
CA PHE A 15 67.44 -85.88 -35.69
C PHE A 15 67.01 -85.67 -37.14
N PHE A 16 65.73 -85.98 -37.37
CA PHE A 16 64.96 -85.82 -38.60
C PHE A 16 65.13 -84.42 -39.21
N PHE A 17 65.63 -84.36 -40.44
CA PHE A 17 65.53 -83.18 -41.30
C PHE A 17 64.30 -83.38 -42.21
N LEU A 18 63.19 -82.74 -41.84
CA LEU A 18 62.00 -82.67 -42.69
C LEU A 18 62.08 -81.34 -43.46
N LEU A 19 62.36 -81.44 -44.76
CA LEU A 19 62.21 -80.38 -45.74
C LEU A 19 60.76 -79.89 -45.69
N TYR A 20 60.51 -78.69 -45.17
CA TYR A 20 59.19 -78.06 -45.22
C TYR A 20 58.97 -77.53 -46.66
N PHE A 21 58.37 -78.35 -47.50
CA PHE A 21 57.66 -77.87 -48.69
C PHE A 21 56.61 -76.86 -48.20
N HIS A 22 56.81 -75.56 -48.44
CA HIS A 22 55.71 -74.61 -48.46
C HIS A 22 54.88 -74.92 -49.71
N VAL A 23 53.93 -75.85 -49.57
CA VAL A 23 52.85 -75.98 -50.54
C VAL A 23 52.08 -74.67 -50.46
N PHE A 24 52.20 -73.84 -51.49
CA PHE A 24 51.23 -72.77 -51.73
C PHE A 24 49.89 -73.46 -51.95
N VAL A 25 49.09 -73.58 -50.89
CA VAL A 25 47.68 -73.93 -51.02
C VAL A 25 47.04 -72.68 -51.64
N PHE A 26 46.84 -72.71 -52.96
CA PHE A 26 46.02 -71.72 -53.62
C PHE A 26 44.62 -71.83 -53.03
N ALA A 27 44.05 -70.70 -52.59
CA ALA A 27 42.68 -70.65 -52.13
C ALA A 27 41.77 -71.23 -53.23
N THR A 28 41.04 -72.29 -52.92
CA THR A 28 40.09 -72.87 -53.89
C THR A 28 38.77 -72.15 -53.72
N THR A 29 38.17 -71.69 -54.83
CA THR A 29 36.83 -71.11 -54.80
C THR A 29 35.80 -72.22 -54.90
N TYR A 30 35.01 -72.41 -53.84
CA TYR A 30 33.89 -73.33 -53.79
C TYR A 30 32.57 -72.58 -54.01
N THR A 31 31.78 -73.01 -54.98
CA THR A 31 30.43 -72.50 -55.23
C THR A 31 29.40 -73.52 -54.77
N MET A 32 28.45 -73.13 -53.93
CA MET A 32 27.41 -74.02 -53.42
C MET A 32 26.40 -74.37 -54.52
N LYS A 33 26.14 -75.66 -54.72
CA LYS A 33 25.08 -76.19 -55.59
C LYS A 33 23.78 -76.23 -54.81
N CYS A 34 22.77 -75.51 -55.30
CA CYS A 34 21.49 -75.37 -54.62
C CYS A 34 20.29 -75.51 -55.54
N ILE A 35 19.20 -76.02 -54.95
CA ILE A 35 17.88 -76.13 -55.57
C ILE A 35 16.89 -75.32 -54.72
N ALA A 36 15.95 -74.64 -55.36
CA ALA A 36 14.91 -73.89 -54.68
C ALA A 36 14.15 -74.76 -53.67
N PHE A 37 13.82 -74.21 -52.49
CA PHE A 37 13.05 -74.87 -51.41
C PHE A 37 13.68 -76.13 -50.76
N SER A 38 14.98 -76.37 -50.94
CA SER A 38 15.66 -77.56 -50.38
C SER A 38 16.76 -77.17 -49.38
N PRO A 39 16.92 -77.91 -48.26
CA PRO A 39 18.09 -77.77 -47.39
C PRO A 39 19.35 -78.18 -48.13
N VAL A 40 20.41 -77.38 -48.02
CA VAL A 40 21.75 -77.76 -48.50
C VAL A 40 22.68 -77.87 -47.31
N ASN A 41 23.23 -79.07 -47.09
CA ASN A 41 24.14 -79.33 -45.98
C ASN A 41 25.55 -78.87 -46.34
N TRP A 42 26.10 -77.90 -45.59
CA TRP A 42 27.47 -77.40 -45.77
C TRP A 42 28.51 -78.51 -45.72
N SER A 43 28.31 -79.51 -44.86
CA SER A 43 29.25 -80.62 -44.66
C SER A 43 29.17 -81.70 -45.74
N ASN A 44 28.25 -81.61 -46.72
CA ASN A 44 28.17 -82.55 -47.83
C ASN A 44 29.14 -82.13 -48.95
N PRO A 45 30.19 -82.92 -49.26
CA PRO A 45 31.14 -82.59 -50.32
C PRO A 45 30.49 -82.42 -51.71
N GLU A 46 29.37 -83.12 -51.97
CA GLU A 46 28.64 -83.05 -53.25
C GLU A 46 27.85 -81.74 -53.41
N SER A 47 27.64 -81.00 -52.33
CA SER A 47 26.94 -79.72 -52.34
C SER A 47 27.82 -78.57 -52.85
N TRP A 48 29.05 -78.83 -53.25
CA TRP A 48 30.01 -77.82 -53.68
C TRP A 48 30.59 -78.10 -55.08
N GLU A 49 30.98 -77.02 -55.77
CA GLU A 49 31.76 -77.04 -57.02
C GLU A 49 33.05 -76.23 -56.80
N PRO A 50 34.26 -76.83 -56.90
CA PRO A 50 34.51 -78.26 -57.13
C PRO A 50 34.06 -79.14 -55.96
N THR A 51 33.89 -80.45 -56.17
CA THR A 51 33.47 -81.38 -55.12
C THR A 51 34.47 -81.37 -53.95
N GLY A 52 33.99 -81.12 -52.74
CA GLY A 52 34.81 -80.99 -51.52
C GLY A 52 34.11 -80.12 -50.49
N VAL A 53 34.54 -80.15 -49.23
CA VAL A 53 34.02 -79.24 -48.19
C VAL A 53 35.00 -78.09 -48.04
N PRO A 54 34.57 -76.82 -48.16
CA PRO A 54 35.45 -75.67 -47.99
C PRO A 54 36.10 -75.64 -46.60
N GLY A 55 37.41 -75.37 -46.56
CA GLY A 55 38.19 -75.21 -45.33
C GLY A 55 38.65 -73.76 -45.08
N ALA A 56 39.52 -73.60 -44.08
CA ALA A 56 39.94 -72.29 -43.56
C ALA A 56 40.65 -71.37 -44.58
N GLY A 57 41.26 -71.93 -45.62
CA GLY A 57 41.97 -71.19 -46.67
C GLY A 57 41.14 -70.91 -47.92
N ASP A 58 39.88 -71.33 -47.97
CA ASP A 58 39.08 -71.37 -49.19
C ASP A 58 38.10 -70.21 -49.31
N ASP A 59 37.81 -69.83 -50.55
CA ASP A 59 36.83 -68.81 -50.91
C ASP A 59 35.48 -69.48 -51.17
N VAL A 60 34.41 -68.99 -50.56
CA VAL A 60 33.08 -69.60 -50.65
C VAL A 60 32.09 -68.66 -51.32
N ILE A 61 31.36 -69.16 -52.31
CA ILE A 61 30.27 -68.45 -52.99
C ILE A 61 28.96 -69.21 -52.80
N ILE A 62 27.96 -68.54 -52.26
CA ILE A 62 26.60 -69.05 -52.10
C ILE A 62 25.68 -68.20 -52.99
N ASN A 63 25.21 -68.80 -54.09
CA ASN A 63 24.31 -68.16 -55.04
C ASN A 63 23.01 -68.95 -55.19
N CYS A 64 22.45 -69.39 -54.07
CA CYS A 64 21.24 -70.22 -54.05
C CYS A 64 19.99 -69.34 -54.14
N PRO A 65 18.91 -69.79 -54.81
CA PRO A 65 17.64 -69.07 -54.83
C PRO A 65 17.19 -68.64 -53.43
N ALA A 66 16.47 -67.52 -53.31
CA ALA A 66 16.02 -66.98 -52.02
C ALA A 66 15.18 -67.93 -51.17
N SER A 67 14.59 -68.97 -51.78
CA SER A 67 13.85 -70.02 -51.10
C SER A 67 14.69 -71.19 -50.57
N SER A 68 15.99 -71.22 -50.84
CA SER A 68 16.91 -72.24 -50.31
C SER A 68 17.44 -71.85 -48.93
N TYR A 69 17.84 -72.85 -48.15
CA TYR A 69 18.47 -72.64 -46.83
C TYR A 69 19.67 -73.57 -46.63
N VAL A 70 20.71 -73.05 -46.00
CA VAL A 70 21.96 -73.78 -45.72
C VAL A 70 21.90 -74.32 -44.30
N VAL A 71 22.25 -75.59 -44.11
CA VAL A 71 22.33 -76.24 -42.80
C VAL A 71 23.78 -76.65 -42.52
N THR A 72 24.27 -76.39 -41.33
CA THR A 72 25.61 -76.76 -40.85
C THR A 72 25.49 -77.70 -39.65
N ASN A 73 26.54 -78.49 -39.37
CA ASN A 73 26.56 -79.45 -38.25
C ASN A 73 27.66 -79.16 -37.21
N GLY A 74 28.37 -78.04 -37.34
CA GLY A 74 29.49 -77.68 -36.47
C GLY A 74 30.23 -76.43 -36.96
N ASP A 75 31.37 -76.13 -36.34
CA ASP A 75 32.18 -74.94 -36.64
C ASP A 75 32.72 -74.95 -38.07
N ILE A 76 32.70 -73.77 -38.70
CA ILE A 76 33.20 -73.56 -40.05
C ILE A 76 34.21 -72.42 -40.00
N THR A 77 35.35 -72.58 -40.66
CA THR A 77 36.29 -71.48 -40.92
C THR A 77 36.53 -71.41 -42.41
N VAL A 78 36.46 -70.20 -42.98
CA VAL A 78 36.74 -69.95 -44.40
C VAL A 78 37.56 -68.67 -44.57
N LYS A 79 38.20 -68.53 -45.74
CA LYS A 79 38.94 -67.33 -46.12
C LYS A 79 37.97 -66.22 -46.50
N SER A 80 37.10 -66.48 -47.47
CA SER A 80 36.03 -65.55 -47.84
C SER A 80 34.66 -66.21 -48.00
N LEU A 81 33.60 -65.42 -47.85
CA LEU A 81 32.22 -65.84 -48.03
C LEU A 81 31.44 -64.76 -48.80
N THR A 82 30.94 -65.10 -49.98
CA THR A 82 30.06 -64.23 -50.78
C THR A 82 28.67 -64.84 -50.88
N ILE A 83 27.63 -64.12 -50.49
CA ILE A 83 26.22 -64.56 -50.56
C ILE A 83 25.44 -63.64 -51.49
N TYR A 84 25.02 -64.21 -52.63
CA TYR A 84 24.32 -63.47 -53.67
C TYR A 84 22.81 -63.57 -53.63
N LYS A 85 22.18 -64.59 -53.05
CA LYS A 85 20.72 -64.76 -53.19
C LYS A 85 20.03 -65.52 -52.06
N THR A 86 20.77 -66.16 -51.17
CA THR A 86 20.24 -67.10 -50.18
C THR A 86 19.69 -66.40 -48.95
N GLY A 87 18.50 -66.82 -48.49
CA GLY A 87 17.80 -66.16 -47.39
C GLY A 87 18.04 -66.74 -45.99
N TYR A 88 18.68 -67.91 -45.85
CA TYR A 88 18.77 -68.60 -44.55
C TYR A 88 20.04 -69.44 -44.37
N ILE A 89 20.73 -69.26 -43.24
CA ILE A 89 21.83 -70.14 -42.77
C ILE A 89 21.53 -70.60 -41.33
N PHE A 90 21.47 -71.92 -41.13
CA PHE A 90 21.12 -72.58 -39.89
C PHE A 90 22.21 -73.56 -39.46
N GLY A 91 22.38 -73.74 -38.16
CA GLY A 91 23.13 -74.86 -37.60
C GLY A 91 23.89 -74.50 -36.32
N PRO A 92 24.27 -75.51 -35.51
CA PRO A 92 25.09 -75.30 -34.32
C PRO A 92 26.53 -74.92 -34.70
N GLY A 93 27.18 -74.12 -33.85
CA GLY A 93 28.60 -73.76 -33.97
C GLY A 93 28.86 -72.32 -34.41
N VAL A 94 30.13 -72.04 -34.76
CA VAL A 94 30.64 -70.73 -35.15
C VAL A 94 31.13 -70.74 -36.60
N LEU A 95 30.62 -69.82 -37.42
CA LEU A 95 31.22 -69.51 -38.72
C LEU A 95 32.26 -68.40 -38.54
N LYS A 96 33.52 -68.69 -38.85
CA LYS A 96 34.62 -67.74 -38.82
C LYS A 96 35.08 -67.40 -40.24
N VAL A 97 35.05 -66.12 -40.58
CA VAL A 97 35.58 -65.59 -41.85
C VAL A 97 36.90 -64.89 -41.58
N THR A 98 37.96 -65.23 -42.30
CA THR A 98 39.32 -64.74 -41.99
C THR A 98 39.80 -63.58 -42.87
N GLU A 99 39.21 -63.36 -44.06
CA GLU A 99 39.57 -62.25 -44.96
C GLU A 99 38.40 -61.42 -45.50
N ARG A 100 37.31 -62.04 -46.01
CA ARG A 100 36.23 -61.26 -46.62
C ARG A 100 34.83 -61.88 -46.49
N ILE A 101 33.84 -61.10 -46.05
CA ILE A 101 32.42 -61.46 -46.16
C ILE A 101 31.67 -60.41 -47.00
N ASP A 102 30.85 -60.85 -47.94
CA ASP A 102 30.08 -59.98 -48.83
C ASP A 102 28.67 -60.57 -49.01
N THR A 103 27.64 -59.91 -48.50
CA THR A 103 26.26 -60.40 -48.57
C THR A 103 25.34 -59.31 -49.10
N ARG A 104 24.51 -59.62 -50.09
CA ARG A 104 23.74 -58.58 -50.82
C ARG A 104 22.23 -58.54 -50.56
N TYR A 105 21.67 -59.57 -49.95
CA TYR A 105 20.23 -59.78 -49.83
C TYR A 105 19.84 -59.96 -48.35
N PRO A 106 18.58 -59.69 -47.96
CA PRO A 106 18.12 -59.96 -46.61
C PRO A 106 18.18 -61.46 -46.33
N PHE A 107 18.73 -61.83 -45.16
CA PHE A 107 18.77 -63.23 -44.72
C PHE A 107 18.68 -63.34 -43.20
N PHE A 108 18.26 -64.52 -42.79
CA PHE A 108 18.21 -64.98 -41.41
C PHE A 108 19.41 -65.87 -41.11
N TRP A 109 20.02 -65.63 -39.96
CA TRP A 109 21.27 -66.26 -39.58
C TRP A 109 21.15 -66.83 -38.17
N GLN A 110 21.16 -68.16 -38.04
CA GLN A 110 21.01 -68.86 -36.77
C GLN A 110 22.30 -69.51 -36.27
N MET A 111 23.46 -69.13 -36.82
CA MET A 111 24.77 -69.61 -36.41
C MET A 111 25.56 -68.46 -35.77
N GLN A 112 26.49 -68.70 -34.85
CA GLN A 112 27.35 -67.60 -34.39
C GLN A 112 28.27 -67.16 -35.55
N LEU A 113 28.40 -65.85 -35.79
CA LEU A 113 29.29 -65.32 -36.82
C LEU A 113 30.49 -64.60 -36.20
N ASN A 114 31.71 -64.95 -36.62
CA ASN A 114 32.94 -64.26 -36.26
C ASN A 114 33.65 -63.70 -37.51
N ILE A 115 33.78 -62.38 -37.58
CA ILE A 115 34.61 -61.68 -38.56
C ILE A 115 36.02 -61.56 -37.98
N GLY A 116 36.96 -62.36 -38.46
CA GLY A 116 38.32 -62.42 -37.94
C GLY A 116 39.10 -61.09 -38.05
N PRO A 117 40.22 -60.93 -37.34
CA PRO A 117 40.90 -59.65 -37.14
C PRO A 117 41.40 -58.96 -38.43
N ASN A 118 41.67 -59.73 -39.49
CA ASN A 118 42.08 -59.20 -40.79
C ASN A 118 40.93 -59.20 -41.82
N ALA A 119 39.73 -59.61 -41.40
CA ALA A 119 38.61 -59.75 -42.31
C ALA A 119 37.89 -58.42 -42.55
N THR A 120 37.41 -58.24 -43.78
CA THR A 120 36.57 -57.11 -44.19
C THR A 120 35.19 -57.62 -44.59
N GLY A 121 34.16 -56.97 -44.09
CA GLY A 121 32.78 -57.40 -44.25
C GLY A 121 31.92 -56.31 -44.84
N PHE A 122 31.06 -56.68 -45.78
CA PHE A 122 30.04 -55.83 -46.34
C PHE A 122 28.73 -56.59 -46.40
N MET A 123 27.69 -56.09 -45.73
CA MET A 123 26.36 -56.70 -45.75
C MET A 123 25.32 -55.66 -46.11
N THR A 124 24.60 -55.89 -47.20
CA THR A 124 23.58 -54.99 -47.73
C THR A 124 22.23 -55.67 -47.89
N ASN A 125 21.17 -54.88 -47.92
CA ASN A 125 19.83 -55.30 -48.28
C ASN A 125 19.43 -54.68 -49.61
N GLU A 126 19.87 -55.25 -50.74
CA GLU A 126 19.59 -54.75 -52.10
C GLU A 126 18.11 -54.94 -52.55
N LEU A 127 17.21 -55.46 -51.70
CA LEU A 127 15.78 -55.64 -51.98
C LEU A 127 14.87 -54.57 -51.33
N SER A 128 15.36 -53.34 -51.17
CA SER A 128 14.75 -52.24 -50.40
C SER A 128 13.27 -51.92 -50.67
N ASP A 129 12.70 -52.39 -51.78
CA ASP A 129 11.36 -52.03 -52.26
C ASP A 129 10.26 -53.04 -51.86
N GLN A 130 10.60 -54.13 -51.17
CA GLN A 130 9.63 -55.04 -50.55
C GLN A 130 9.73 -54.92 -49.03
N ASP A 131 8.65 -55.17 -48.29
CA ASP A 131 8.58 -55.22 -46.81
C ASP A 131 9.48 -56.32 -46.17
N ALA A 132 10.60 -56.65 -46.81
CA ALA A 132 11.55 -57.67 -46.44
C ALA A 132 12.35 -57.25 -45.20
N GLN A 133 12.17 -58.07 -44.17
CA GLN A 133 12.88 -58.11 -42.89
C GLN A 133 14.39 -58.00 -43.14
N GLY A 134 15.11 -57.14 -42.40
CA GLY A 134 16.52 -56.83 -42.64
C GLY A 134 17.51 -57.98 -42.40
N ILE A 135 18.68 -57.70 -41.83
CA ILE A 135 19.67 -58.74 -41.51
C ILE A 135 19.42 -59.20 -40.08
N ILE A 136 19.01 -60.46 -39.89
CA ILE A 136 18.61 -60.98 -38.58
C ILE A 136 19.54 -62.10 -38.14
N PHE A 137 20.27 -61.86 -37.06
CA PHE A 137 21.04 -62.85 -36.30
C PHE A 137 20.22 -63.33 -35.10
N TYR A 138 19.97 -64.64 -35.03
CA TYR A 138 19.41 -65.25 -33.83
C TYR A 138 20.48 -65.57 -32.78
N GLU A 139 21.74 -65.69 -33.21
CA GLU A 139 22.90 -65.97 -32.36
C GLU A 139 23.84 -64.75 -32.26
N ASN A 140 24.98 -64.93 -31.57
CA ASN A 140 25.95 -63.86 -31.36
C ASN A 140 26.70 -63.48 -32.64
N LEU A 141 27.04 -62.20 -32.78
CA LEU A 141 27.96 -61.66 -33.77
C LEU A 141 29.23 -61.17 -33.06
N THR A 142 30.41 -61.57 -33.55
CA THR A 142 31.71 -61.05 -33.11
C THR A 142 32.43 -60.41 -34.29
N VAL A 143 32.89 -59.17 -34.13
CA VAL A 143 33.59 -58.40 -35.15
C VAL A 143 35.01 -58.08 -34.66
N ASP A 144 35.97 -58.94 -34.99
CA ASP A 144 37.40 -58.70 -34.76
C ASP A 144 38.04 -57.85 -35.86
N GLY A 145 37.55 -57.97 -37.10
CA GLY A 145 37.98 -57.19 -38.27
C GLY A 145 37.12 -55.95 -38.52
N SER A 146 36.80 -55.65 -39.78
CA SER A 146 35.91 -54.54 -40.15
C SER A 146 34.63 -55.07 -40.78
N LEU A 147 33.45 -54.60 -40.37
CA LEU A 147 32.15 -54.95 -40.94
C LEU A 147 31.35 -53.67 -41.22
N THR A 148 30.80 -53.55 -42.43
CA THR A 148 29.88 -52.48 -42.81
C THR A 148 28.51 -53.07 -43.12
N LEU A 149 27.47 -52.47 -42.54
CA LEU A 149 26.07 -52.86 -42.67
C LEU A 149 25.29 -51.73 -43.35
N GLU A 150 24.63 -52.05 -44.46
CA GLU A 150 23.70 -51.17 -45.19
C GLU A 150 22.35 -51.88 -45.33
N SER A 151 21.57 -51.90 -44.24
CA SER A 151 20.27 -52.55 -44.18
C SER A 151 19.33 -51.76 -43.27
N ARG A 152 18.05 -51.66 -43.65
CA ARG A 152 16.99 -50.96 -42.88
C ARG A 152 16.87 -51.44 -41.43
N GLU A 153 17.18 -52.71 -41.15
CA GLU A 153 17.21 -53.24 -39.79
C GLU A 153 18.32 -54.29 -39.70
N PHE A 154 19.08 -54.21 -38.61
CA PHE A 154 19.92 -55.29 -38.11
C PHE A 154 19.31 -55.75 -36.78
N LYS A 155 19.05 -57.03 -36.60
CA LYS A 155 18.57 -57.58 -35.32
C LYS A 155 19.53 -58.69 -34.87
N GLY A 156 19.95 -58.67 -33.61
CA GLY A 156 20.92 -59.63 -33.06
C GLY A 156 20.69 -59.86 -31.57
N THR A 157 21.14 -61.00 -31.06
CA THR A 157 21.09 -61.27 -29.61
C THR A 157 22.20 -60.49 -28.89
N ASN A 158 23.47 -60.78 -29.19
CA ASN A 158 24.62 -60.01 -28.71
C ASN A 158 25.60 -59.72 -29.85
N VAL A 159 26.10 -58.49 -29.91
CA VAL A 159 27.11 -58.03 -30.87
C VAL A 159 28.35 -57.59 -30.08
N THR A 160 29.47 -58.29 -30.28
CA THR A 160 30.77 -57.95 -29.69
C THR A 160 31.67 -57.35 -30.77
N ILE A 161 32.22 -56.16 -30.50
CA ILE A 161 33.04 -55.39 -31.45
C ILE A 161 34.43 -55.22 -30.86
N ASN A 162 35.41 -55.88 -31.47
CA ASN A 162 36.84 -55.78 -31.16
C ASN A 162 37.60 -54.97 -32.23
N GLY A 163 37.12 -55.00 -33.49
CA GLY A 163 37.60 -54.20 -34.62
C GLY A 163 36.67 -53.03 -34.94
N SER A 164 36.08 -52.97 -36.13
CA SER A 164 35.20 -51.87 -36.57
C SER A 164 33.85 -52.38 -37.09
N LEU A 165 32.74 -51.83 -36.60
CA LEU A 165 31.40 -52.03 -37.15
C LEU A 165 30.84 -50.68 -37.61
N THR A 166 30.41 -50.58 -38.86
CA THR A 166 29.81 -49.36 -39.43
C THR A 166 28.39 -49.63 -39.88
N GLN A 167 27.41 -48.94 -39.29
CA GLN A 167 26.00 -48.97 -39.69
C GLN A 167 25.70 -47.73 -40.52
N LYS A 168 25.49 -47.89 -41.83
CA LYS A 168 25.18 -46.74 -42.72
C LYS A 168 23.70 -46.48 -42.93
N GLU A 169 22.86 -47.51 -42.82
CA GLU A 169 21.41 -47.41 -43.00
C GLU A 169 20.72 -48.23 -41.92
N GLY A 170 19.49 -47.89 -41.54
CA GLY A 170 18.71 -48.66 -40.56
C GLY A 170 19.16 -48.56 -39.10
N GLY A 171 18.56 -49.41 -38.25
CA GLY A 171 18.84 -49.50 -36.81
C GLY A 171 19.50 -50.83 -36.39
N ILE A 172 20.20 -50.84 -35.26
CA ILE A 172 20.84 -52.03 -34.67
C ILE A 172 20.05 -52.46 -33.43
N LYS A 173 19.22 -53.48 -33.56
CA LYS A 173 18.42 -54.07 -32.47
C LYS A 173 19.15 -55.25 -31.83
N ALA A 174 20.12 -54.95 -30.97
CA ALA A 174 20.90 -55.95 -30.24
C ALA A 174 21.47 -55.41 -28.92
N ASN A 175 21.94 -56.32 -28.06
CA ASN A 175 22.88 -55.94 -26.99
C ASN A 175 24.27 -55.75 -27.61
N ILE A 176 24.94 -54.64 -27.31
CA ILE A 176 26.21 -54.27 -27.93
C ILE A 176 27.31 -54.17 -26.86
N LEU A 177 28.42 -54.87 -27.09
CA LEU A 177 29.66 -54.68 -26.36
C LEU A 177 30.73 -54.16 -27.33
N VAL A 178 31.17 -52.93 -27.14
CA VAL A 178 32.35 -52.37 -27.82
C VAL A 178 33.54 -52.54 -26.87
N ASN A 179 34.49 -53.41 -27.20
CA ASN A 179 35.70 -53.58 -26.39
C ASN A 179 36.69 -52.42 -26.61
N ALA A 180 37.77 -52.35 -25.82
CA ALA A 180 38.66 -51.18 -25.78
C ALA A 180 39.28 -50.78 -27.13
N SER A 181 39.53 -51.74 -28.03
CA SER A 181 39.99 -51.49 -29.40
C SER A 181 38.87 -51.33 -30.43
N GLY A 182 37.63 -51.62 -30.03
CA GLY A 182 36.46 -51.64 -30.88
C GLY A 182 35.98 -50.25 -31.29
N ILE A 183 35.47 -50.14 -32.51
CA ILE A 183 34.89 -48.92 -33.07
C ILE A 183 33.49 -49.25 -33.61
N LEU A 184 32.47 -48.51 -33.17
CA LEU A 184 31.12 -48.55 -33.73
C LEU A 184 30.80 -47.20 -34.39
N ASN A 185 30.60 -47.18 -35.71
CA ASN A 185 30.17 -46.00 -36.45
C ASN A 185 28.67 -46.09 -36.73
N ILE A 186 27.92 -45.09 -36.27
CA ILE A 186 26.48 -44.94 -36.52
C ILE A 186 26.30 -43.77 -37.49
N GLU A 187 26.03 -44.09 -38.76
CA GLU A 187 25.94 -43.12 -39.86
C GLU A 187 24.55 -43.05 -40.49
N SER A 188 23.56 -43.77 -39.95
CA SER A 188 22.19 -43.88 -40.46
C SER A 188 21.36 -42.60 -40.25
N PRO A 189 20.93 -41.89 -41.31
CA PRO A 189 20.18 -40.64 -41.16
C PRO A 189 18.64 -40.81 -41.11
N LEU A 190 18.10 -41.93 -41.60
CA LEU A 190 16.66 -42.07 -41.87
C LEU A 190 15.90 -42.90 -40.81
N TYR A 191 16.58 -43.77 -40.07
CA TYR A 191 15.95 -44.68 -39.13
C TYR A 191 16.56 -44.52 -37.73
N TYR A 192 15.74 -44.68 -36.70
CA TYR A 192 16.23 -44.69 -35.33
C TYR A 192 17.06 -45.94 -35.08
N VAL A 193 18.15 -45.82 -34.33
CA VAL A 193 18.90 -46.97 -33.84
C VAL A 193 18.26 -47.43 -32.54
N GLU A 194 17.54 -48.54 -32.59
CA GLU A 194 16.92 -49.15 -31.41
C GLU A 194 17.93 -50.02 -30.65
N LEU A 195 18.61 -49.48 -29.66
CA LEU A 195 19.62 -50.22 -28.92
C LEU A 195 19.00 -51.04 -27.76
N GLY A 196 19.52 -52.26 -27.54
CA GLY A 196 19.31 -53.02 -26.31
C GLY A 196 20.22 -52.49 -25.19
N THR A 197 20.91 -53.37 -24.47
CA THR A 197 21.98 -52.95 -23.54
C THR A 197 23.25 -52.61 -24.31
N VAL A 198 23.86 -51.45 -24.05
CA VAL A 198 25.11 -51.02 -24.67
C VAL A 198 26.19 -50.85 -23.60
N MET A 199 27.33 -51.51 -23.80
CA MET A 199 28.55 -51.33 -23.02
C MET A 199 29.67 -50.89 -23.96
N ASN A 200 30.04 -49.61 -23.91
CA ASN A 200 31.12 -49.05 -24.69
C ASN A 200 32.39 -48.89 -23.86
N LYS A 201 33.42 -49.69 -24.14
CA LYS A 201 34.79 -49.51 -23.62
C LYS A 201 35.75 -48.98 -24.68
N GLY A 202 35.34 -48.96 -25.95
CA GLY A 202 36.11 -48.50 -27.11
C GLY A 202 35.63 -47.13 -27.60
N THR A 203 35.34 -47.02 -28.90
CA THR A 203 34.84 -45.78 -29.52
C THR A 203 33.49 -45.99 -30.19
N ILE A 204 32.51 -45.12 -29.90
CA ILE A 204 31.27 -44.99 -30.67
C ILE A 204 31.31 -43.63 -31.39
N ASN A 205 31.13 -43.62 -32.71
CA ASN A 205 30.99 -42.41 -33.51
C ASN A 205 29.55 -42.28 -34.00
N TRP A 206 28.77 -41.40 -33.38
CA TRP A 206 27.39 -41.10 -33.75
C TRP A 206 27.33 -39.90 -34.68
N LYS A 207 27.33 -40.16 -35.99
CA LYS A 207 27.42 -39.12 -37.01
C LYS A 207 26.06 -38.60 -37.49
N LYS A 208 25.04 -39.45 -37.53
CA LYS A 208 23.69 -39.11 -38.02
C LYS A 208 22.61 -39.91 -37.30
N GLY A 209 21.37 -39.46 -37.44
CA GLY A 209 20.19 -40.16 -36.93
C GLY A 209 19.91 -39.92 -35.46
N LYS A 210 18.88 -40.60 -34.98
CA LYS A 210 18.36 -40.57 -33.61
C LYS A 210 18.62 -41.92 -32.94
N ILE A 211 19.02 -41.92 -31.67
CA ILE A 211 19.18 -43.16 -30.89
C ILE A 211 17.94 -43.31 -29.99
N ILE A 212 17.35 -44.50 -30.02
CA ILE A 212 16.24 -44.87 -29.13
C ILE A 212 16.69 -46.09 -28.34
N ALA A 213 16.71 -46.02 -27.02
CA ALA A 213 16.87 -47.20 -26.19
C ALA A 213 15.49 -47.84 -25.95
N GLY A 214 15.36 -49.12 -26.32
CA GLY A 214 14.13 -49.88 -26.07
C GLY A 214 14.04 -50.29 -24.60
N TRP A 215 15.02 -51.06 -24.12
CA TRP A 215 15.13 -51.61 -22.76
C TRP A 215 16.61 -51.89 -22.43
N GLY A 216 17.08 -51.59 -21.20
CA GLY A 216 18.46 -51.88 -20.77
C GLY A 216 19.20 -50.68 -20.18
N THR A 217 20.54 -50.67 -20.27
CA THR A 217 21.37 -49.52 -19.89
C THR A 217 22.30 -49.15 -21.03
N PHE A 218 22.61 -47.85 -21.19
CA PHE A 218 23.68 -47.38 -22.06
C PHE A 218 24.83 -46.95 -21.17
N THR A 219 25.96 -47.68 -21.22
CA THR A 219 27.15 -47.39 -20.42
C THR A 219 28.31 -47.01 -21.34
N ASN A 220 28.83 -45.80 -21.19
CA ASN A 220 30.01 -45.29 -21.87
C ASN A 220 31.19 -45.21 -20.91
N ASP A 221 32.11 -46.17 -20.99
CA ASP A 221 33.41 -46.17 -20.32
C ASP A 221 34.58 -45.77 -21.25
N GLY A 222 34.32 -45.75 -22.57
CA GLY A 222 35.27 -45.34 -23.61
C GLY A 222 35.00 -43.93 -24.15
N ILE A 223 35.06 -43.77 -25.47
CA ILE A 223 34.83 -42.51 -26.19
C ILE A 223 33.51 -42.59 -26.95
N LEU A 224 32.64 -41.58 -26.78
CA LEU A 224 31.43 -41.35 -27.57
C LEU A 224 31.57 -40.02 -28.30
N ASN A 225 31.82 -40.05 -29.61
CA ASN A 225 31.84 -38.85 -30.45
C ASN A 225 30.47 -38.65 -31.09
N ILE A 226 29.94 -37.43 -31.02
CA ILE A 226 28.63 -37.05 -31.54
C ILE A 226 28.83 -35.93 -32.55
N ASP A 227 28.52 -36.23 -33.82
CA ASP A 227 28.56 -35.28 -34.94
C ASP A 227 27.18 -35.02 -35.54
N SER A 228 26.13 -35.67 -35.02
CA SER A 228 24.76 -35.51 -35.49
C SER A 228 24.20 -34.14 -35.10
N ARG A 229 23.74 -33.35 -36.08
CA ARG A 229 23.05 -32.09 -35.84
C ARG A 229 21.69 -32.38 -35.16
N ASN A 230 21.39 -31.71 -34.06
CA ASN A 230 20.19 -31.96 -33.25
C ASN A 230 20.08 -33.43 -32.81
N ALA A 231 21.17 -33.96 -32.23
CA ALA A 231 21.23 -35.31 -31.71
C ALA A 231 20.16 -35.53 -30.63
N THR A 232 19.36 -36.59 -30.77
CA THR A 232 18.35 -36.96 -29.76
C THR A 232 18.57 -38.39 -29.32
N PHE A 233 18.67 -38.58 -28.01
CA PHE A 233 18.66 -39.87 -27.35
C PHE A 233 17.35 -40.00 -26.56
N GLU A 234 16.51 -40.92 -27.01
CA GLU A 234 15.20 -41.19 -26.42
C GLU A 234 15.16 -42.56 -25.75
N TYR A 235 14.20 -42.72 -24.85
CA TYR A 235 13.91 -43.97 -24.18
C TYR A 235 12.40 -44.24 -24.24
N ASN A 236 12.02 -45.48 -24.60
CA ASN A 236 10.63 -45.86 -24.83
C ASN A 236 9.93 -46.53 -23.63
N GLY A 237 10.57 -46.63 -22.46
CA GLY A 237 9.99 -47.25 -21.25
C GLY A 237 9.74 -46.27 -20.09
N PHE A 238 9.62 -46.80 -18.85
CA PHE A 238 9.39 -45.98 -17.65
C PHE A 238 10.68 -45.30 -17.15
N PHE A 239 10.59 -44.01 -16.81
CA PHE A 239 11.73 -43.16 -16.40
C PHE A 239 12.63 -43.74 -15.28
N SER A 240 12.09 -44.59 -14.38
CA SER A 240 12.84 -45.21 -13.29
C SER A 240 13.81 -46.31 -13.75
N ASP A 241 13.63 -46.85 -14.95
CA ASP A 241 14.20 -48.14 -15.31
C ASP A 241 15.45 -48.02 -16.21
N PHE A 242 15.71 -46.83 -16.77
CA PHE A 242 16.81 -46.59 -17.71
C PHE A 242 17.75 -45.48 -17.25
N HIS A 243 19.05 -45.81 -17.12
CA HIS A 243 20.11 -44.86 -16.85
C HIS A 243 21.09 -44.81 -18.03
N PHE A 244 21.35 -43.60 -18.55
CA PHE A 244 22.52 -43.35 -19.40
C PHE A 244 23.71 -43.10 -18.46
N LYS A 245 24.70 -43.98 -18.45
CA LYS A 245 25.90 -43.88 -17.62
C LYS A 245 27.09 -43.45 -18.48
N ASN A 246 27.80 -42.42 -18.06
CA ASN A 246 29.03 -41.96 -18.69
C ASN A 246 30.17 -41.90 -17.66
N SER A 247 31.09 -42.86 -17.73
CA SER A 247 32.35 -42.81 -16.97
C SER A 247 33.56 -42.42 -17.84
N GLY A 248 33.43 -42.51 -19.16
CA GLY A 248 34.44 -42.13 -20.15
C GLY A 248 34.29 -40.70 -20.68
N MET A 249 34.53 -40.52 -21.98
CA MET A 249 34.49 -39.22 -22.66
C MET A 249 33.34 -39.14 -23.66
N MET A 250 32.53 -38.09 -23.58
CA MET A 250 31.52 -37.74 -24.57
C MET A 250 31.93 -36.44 -25.27
N ASN A 251 32.18 -36.48 -26.58
CA ASN A 251 32.59 -35.31 -27.36
C ASN A 251 31.48 -34.92 -28.33
N LEU A 252 30.96 -33.71 -28.19
CA LEU A 252 30.08 -33.09 -29.17
C LEU A 252 30.94 -32.19 -30.04
N SER A 253 30.92 -32.42 -31.35
CA SER A 253 31.67 -31.61 -32.30
C SER A 253 31.04 -30.24 -32.55
N SER A 254 31.79 -29.37 -33.21
CA SER A 254 31.42 -27.96 -33.40
C SER A 254 30.17 -27.75 -34.25
N ASN A 255 29.74 -28.76 -35.02
CA ASN A 255 28.54 -28.70 -35.87
C ASN A 255 27.27 -29.22 -35.18
N VAL A 256 27.34 -29.62 -33.91
CA VAL A 256 26.18 -30.05 -33.14
C VAL A 256 25.48 -28.83 -32.53
N ASP A 257 24.29 -28.51 -33.03
CA ASP A 257 23.48 -27.41 -32.48
C ASP A 257 22.92 -27.75 -31.08
N SER A 258 22.41 -28.98 -30.91
CA SER A 258 21.89 -29.47 -29.63
C SER A 258 22.01 -30.98 -29.48
N LEU A 259 22.18 -31.43 -28.23
CA LEU A 259 21.99 -32.82 -27.80
C LEU A 259 20.83 -32.86 -26.79
N GLN A 260 19.81 -33.68 -27.06
CA GLN A 260 18.70 -33.92 -26.15
C GLN A 260 18.74 -35.34 -25.61
N LEU A 261 18.79 -35.47 -24.28
CA LEU A 261 18.68 -36.74 -23.56
C LEU A 261 17.38 -36.75 -22.74
N VAL A 262 16.41 -37.56 -23.17
CA VAL A 262 15.09 -37.67 -22.53
C VAL A 262 15.08 -38.71 -21.39
N SER A 263 16.24 -38.94 -20.76
CA SER A 263 16.42 -39.90 -19.68
C SER A 263 17.40 -39.37 -18.63
N LYS A 264 17.59 -40.11 -17.54
CA LYS A 264 18.57 -39.76 -16.51
C LYS A 264 20.00 -40.00 -17.03
N LEU A 265 20.80 -38.94 -17.05
CA LEU A 265 22.24 -39.00 -17.28
C LEU A 265 22.98 -39.06 -15.94
N VAL A 266 23.72 -40.15 -15.71
CA VAL A 266 24.67 -40.29 -14.61
C VAL A 266 26.08 -40.19 -15.20
N SER A 267 26.80 -39.11 -14.90
CA SER A 267 28.13 -38.87 -15.49
C SER A 267 29.20 -38.67 -14.43
N SER A 268 30.15 -39.60 -14.35
CA SER A 268 31.43 -39.43 -13.64
C SER A 268 32.59 -39.07 -14.57
N GLY A 269 32.38 -39.19 -15.88
CA GLY A 269 33.34 -38.83 -16.92
C GLY A 269 33.24 -37.39 -17.42
N SER A 270 33.83 -37.13 -18.59
CA SER A 270 33.85 -35.80 -19.22
C SER A 270 32.86 -35.68 -20.39
N ILE A 271 32.19 -34.54 -20.49
CA ILE A 271 31.32 -34.15 -21.60
C ILE A 271 31.90 -32.86 -22.19
N ASN A 272 32.36 -32.90 -23.44
CA ASN A 272 33.03 -31.79 -24.11
C ASN A 272 32.16 -31.24 -25.23
N LEU A 273 31.84 -29.94 -25.17
CA LEU A 273 31.06 -29.20 -26.16
C LEU A 273 32.01 -28.34 -27.00
N SER A 274 32.39 -28.84 -28.17
CA SER A 274 33.39 -28.18 -29.04
C SER A 274 32.83 -26.98 -29.82
N GLY A 275 31.50 -26.80 -29.81
CA GLY A 275 30.79 -25.66 -30.40
C GLY A 275 29.79 -25.03 -29.42
N PRO A 276 29.02 -24.01 -29.86
CA PRO A 276 27.98 -23.36 -29.05
C PRO A 276 26.73 -24.24 -28.91
N SER A 277 26.93 -25.49 -28.52
CA SER A 277 25.91 -26.54 -28.45
C SER A 277 25.02 -26.38 -27.23
N LYS A 278 23.74 -26.75 -27.37
CA LYS A 278 22.79 -26.87 -26.26
C LYS A 278 22.72 -28.31 -25.75
N LEU A 279 23.09 -28.53 -24.49
CA LEU A 279 22.94 -29.81 -23.81
C LEU A 279 21.62 -29.82 -23.02
N ASN A 280 20.59 -30.46 -23.56
CA ASN A 280 19.25 -30.55 -22.98
C ASN A 280 19.06 -31.90 -22.27
N LEU A 281 18.93 -31.86 -20.95
CA LEU A 281 18.79 -33.06 -20.10
C LEU A 281 17.50 -32.97 -19.28
N VAL A 282 16.87 -34.10 -19.02
CA VAL A 282 15.73 -34.15 -18.08
C VAL A 282 16.24 -34.27 -16.63
N ILE A 283 17.25 -35.11 -16.40
CA ILE A 283 17.90 -35.30 -15.10
C ILE A 283 19.40 -35.48 -15.31
N LEU A 284 20.20 -34.81 -14.47
CA LEU A 284 21.65 -34.94 -14.44
C LEU A 284 22.12 -35.33 -13.03
N ASP A 285 22.87 -36.43 -12.91
CA ASP A 285 23.66 -36.79 -11.73
C ASP A 285 25.14 -36.74 -12.12
N LEU A 286 25.79 -35.61 -11.83
CA LEU A 286 27.15 -35.28 -12.24
C LEU A 286 28.12 -35.48 -11.07
N SER A 287 29.24 -36.14 -11.34
CA SER A 287 30.45 -36.16 -10.51
C SER A 287 31.73 -35.93 -11.32
N GLY A 288 31.60 -35.76 -12.64
CA GLY A 288 32.68 -35.45 -13.58
C GLY A 288 32.60 -34.01 -14.11
N SER A 289 32.94 -33.81 -15.38
CA SER A 289 33.06 -32.47 -15.98
C SER A 289 32.17 -32.26 -17.20
N ILE A 290 31.56 -31.08 -17.32
CA ILE A 290 30.99 -30.54 -18.55
C ILE A 290 31.85 -29.35 -18.96
N ASN A 291 32.53 -29.45 -20.11
CA ASN A 291 33.41 -28.41 -20.63
C ASN A 291 32.90 -27.92 -21.97
N GLY A 292 32.53 -26.65 -22.09
CA GLY A 292 32.04 -26.06 -23.32
C GLY A 292 32.75 -24.78 -23.70
N VAL A 293 32.77 -24.50 -25.00
CA VAL A 293 33.28 -23.23 -25.55
C VAL A 293 32.27 -22.09 -25.34
N VAL A 294 32.67 -20.86 -25.68
CA VAL A 294 31.78 -19.69 -25.63
C VAL A 294 30.51 -19.94 -26.47
N GLY A 295 29.35 -19.63 -25.89
CA GLY A 295 28.03 -19.85 -26.48
C GLY A 295 27.40 -21.21 -26.14
N SER A 296 28.12 -22.13 -25.50
CA SER A 296 27.55 -23.40 -25.03
C SER A 296 26.57 -23.20 -23.88
N SER A 297 25.56 -24.06 -23.80
CA SER A 297 24.50 -23.96 -22.80
C SER A 297 24.10 -25.32 -22.22
N LEU A 298 23.89 -25.37 -20.90
CA LEU A 298 23.27 -26.49 -20.21
C LEU A 298 21.81 -26.16 -19.90
N TYR A 299 20.92 -27.10 -20.20
CA TYR A 299 19.48 -27.01 -19.94
C TYR A 299 19.04 -28.23 -19.14
N LEU A 300 18.40 -28.00 -17.99
CA LEU A 300 17.70 -29.02 -17.22
C LEU A 300 16.19 -28.78 -17.36
N ASN A 301 15.51 -29.68 -18.07
CA ASN A 301 14.08 -29.59 -18.37
C ASN A 301 13.34 -30.68 -17.59
N GLY A 302 13.24 -30.49 -16.27
CA GLY A 302 12.51 -31.41 -15.42
C GLY A 302 11.02 -31.19 -15.63
N ASN A 303 10.32 -32.07 -16.33
CA ASN A 303 8.88 -31.91 -16.58
C ASN A 303 8.01 -32.38 -15.40
N ASN A 304 8.60 -32.74 -14.25
CA ASN A 304 7.88 -33.36 -13.15
C ASN A 304 8.48 -32.97 -11.78
N SER A 305 7.62 -32.68 -10.82
CA SER A 305 7.95 -32.12 -9.49
C SER A 305 8.69 -33.07 -8.52
N ASN A 306 9.12 -34.25 -8.98
CA ASN A 306 9.78 -35.27 -8.13
C ASN A 306 11.14 -35.74 -8.69
N LEU A 307 11.68 -35.08 -9.71
CA LEU A 307 12.95 -35.43 -10.36
C LEU A 307 14.12 -34.58 -9.86
N GLU A 308 15.12 -35.23 -9.25
CA GLU A 308 16.30 -34.57 -8.69
C GLU A 308 17.51 -34.60 -9.63
N SER A 309 18.05 -33.42 -9.94
CA SER A 309 19.39 -33.30 -10.52
C SER A 309 20.43 -32.98 -9.45
N ASN A 310 21.62 -33.55 -9.56
CA ASN A 310 22.67 -33.48 -8.56
C ASN A 310 24.01 -33.13 -9.22
N PHE A 311 24.64 -32.05 -8.76
CA PHE A 311 26.08 -31.83 -8.94
C PHE A 311 26.76 -32.26 -7.65
N ARG A 312 27.47 -33.39 -7.71
CA ARG A 312 28.20 -33.96 -6.57
C ARG A 312 29.52 -33.23 -6.37
N THR A 313 30.12 -33.38 -5.19
CA THR A 313 31.48 -32.92 -4.91
C THR A 313 32.46 -33.33 -6.00
N GLY A 314 33.24 -32.37 -6.52
CA GLY A 314 34.18 -32.57 -7.62
C GLY A 314 33.59 -32.31 -9.02
N SER A 315 32.28 -32.06 -9.13
CA SER A 315 31.66 -31.68 -10.41
C SER A 315 32.25 -30.39 -10.97
N LEU A 316 32.53 -30.35 -12.27
CA LEU A 316 32.95 -29.15 -12.99
C LEU A 316 31.94 -28.83 -14.09
N VAL A 317 31.39 -27.61 -14.10
CA VAL A 317 30.51 -27.14 -15.17
C VAL A 317 31.05 -25.82 -15.72
N ASN A 318 31.63 -25.89 -16.91
CA ASN A 318 32.14 -24.75 -17.65
C ASN A 318 31.33 -24.58 -18.94
N VAL A 319 30.31 -23.73 -18.91
CA VAL A 319 29.41 -23.41 -20.04
C VAL A 319 29.02 -21.93 -19.96
N SER A 320 28.60 -21.33 -21.08
CA SER A 320 28.26 -19.89 -21.10
C SER A 320 26.94 -19.55 -20.42
N SER A 321 25.97 -20.47 -20.45
CA SER A 321 24.71 -20.32 -19.74
C SER A 321 24.19 -21.62 -19.15
N PHE A 322 23.57 -21.52 -17.98
CA PHE A 322 22.91 -22.62 -17.31
C PHE A 322 21.45 -22.27 -17.05
N ASN A 323 20.55 -23.09 -17.59
CA ASN A 323 19.12 -22.85 -17.57
C ASN A 323 18.41 -24.04 -16.93
N THR A 324 17.47 -23.78 -16.03
CA THR A 324 16.53 -24.77 -15.52
C THR A 324 15.11 -24.35 -15.90
N TYR A 325 14.31 -25.30 -16.38
CA TYR A 325 12.91 -25.09 -16.70
C TYR A 325 12.05 -26.10 -15.95
N GLN A 326 11.15 -25.61 -15.10
CA GLN A 326 10.19 -26.42 -14.32
C GLN A 326 10.84 -27.55 -13.49
N THR A 327 12.15 -27.50 -13.23
CA THR A 327 12.88 -28.57 -12.55
C THR A 327 12.43 -28.71 -11.11
N SER A 328 12.19 -29.92 -10.63
CA SER A 328 11.70 -30.06 -9.26
C SER A 328 12.70 -29.71 -8.18
N ILE A 329 13.92 -30.27 -8.26
CA ILE A 329 14.98 -30.10 -7.28
C ILE A 329 16.33 -30.19 -7.99
N LEU A 330 17.17 -29.16 -7.84
CA LEU A 330 18.57 -29.18 -8.22
C LEU A 330 19.43 -29.07 -6.96
N ASN A 331 20.32 -30.04 -6.74
CA ASN A 331 21.28 -30.01 -5.64
C ASN A 331 22.67 -29.68 -6.19
N ILE A 332 23.29 -28.60 -5.71
CA ILE A 332 24.68 -28.25 -6.02
C ILE A 332 25.49 -28.42 -4.74
N LYS A 333 26.22 -29.55 -4.65
CA LYS A 333 26.96 -29.93 -3.44
C LYS A 333 28.26 -29.17 -3.30
N GLN A 334 28.70 -29.02 -2.06
CA GLN A 334 29.98 -28.42 -1.71
C GLN A 334 31.12 -29.08 -2.52
N GLY A 335 32.02 -28.25 -3.07
CA GLY A 335 33.13 -28.67 -3.92
C GLY A 335 32.77 -28.87 -5.40
N SER A 336 31.55 -28.49 -5.82
CA SER A 336 31.22 -28.32 -7.25
C SER A 336 31.78 -26.98 -7.75
N ASN A 337 32.34 -26.95 -8.96
CA ASN A 337 32.85 -25.75 -9.61
C ASN A 337 31.91 -25.29 -10.74
N ILE A 338 31.32 -24.12 -10.54
CA ILE A 338 30.44 -23.42 -11.50
C ILE A 338 30.94 -22.00 -11.81
N SER A 339 32.22 -21.70 -11.54
CA SER A 339 32.80 -20.34 -11.57
C SER A 339 32.78 -19.68 -12.94
N GLU A 340 32.82 -20.46 -14.01
CA GLU A 340 32.93 -19.97 -15.39
C GLU A 340 31.58 -19.61 -16.03
N ILE A 341 30.45 -19.92 -15.36
CA ILE A 341 29.12 -19.69 -15.90
C ILE A 341 28.74 -18.23 -15.75
N LYS A 342 28.51 -17.56 -16.89
CA LYS A 342 28.19 -16.12 -16.94
C LYS A 342 26.70 -15.79 -16.84
N ASN A 343 25.83 -16.73 -17.21
CA ASN A 343 24.38 -16.52 -17.23
C ASN A 343 23.67 -17.68 -16.56
N PHE A 344 22.93 -17.39 -15.49
CA PHE A 344 22.08 -18.34 -14.79
C PHE A 344 20.61 -17.94 -15.00
N ASN A 345 19.81 -18.91 -15.45
CA ASN A 345 18.37 -18.78 -15.53
C ASN A 345 17.73 -19.94 -14.76
N PHE A 346 17.36 -19.69 -13.51
CA PHE A 346 16.72 -20.68 -12.65
C PHE A 346 15.21 -20.51 -12.74
N GLY A 347 14.55 -21.28 -13.61
CA GLY A 347 13.09 -21.32 -13.69
C GLY A 347 12.45 -21.93 -12.43
N ARG A 348 11.12 -21.93 -12.36
CA ARG A 348 10.36 -22.44 -11.20
C ARG A 348 10.82 -23.84 -10.77
N GLY A 349 11.03 -24.04 -9.47
CA GLY A 349 11.63 -25.24 -8.89
C GLY A 349 12.29 -24.97 -7.55
N SER A 350 12.93 -26.00 -6.96
CA SER A 350 13.79 -25.84 -5.78
C SER A 350 15.27 -26.02 -6.15
N LEU A 351 16.14 -25.19 -5.57
CA LEU A 351 17.59 -25.25 -5.71
C LEU A 351 18.25 -25.31 -4.33
N ASN A 352 18.88 -26.43 -4.00
CA ASN A 352 19.68 -26.57 -2.79
C ASN A 352 21.15 -26.29 -3.13
N ALA A 353 21.66 -25.14 -2.71
CA ALA A 353 23.02 -24.69 -3.04
C ALA A 353 23.93 -24.70 -1.81
N GLU A 354 24.96 -25.54 -1.84
CA GLU A 354 26.03 -25.61 -0.84
C GLU A 354 27.33 -24.93 -1.35
N VAL A 355 27.20 -24.02 -2.31
CA VAL A 355 28.30 -23.28 -2.94
C VAL A 355 27.94 -21.80 -3.09
N ALA A 356 28.96 -20.96 -3.16
CA ALA A 356 28.79 -19.56 -3.54
C ALA A 356 28.61 -19.45 -5.07
N PHE A 357 27.65 -18.64 -5.49
CA PHE A 357 27.45 -18.34 -6.90
C PHE A 357 28.50 -17.32 -7.42
N PRO A 358 28.85 -17.35 -8.71
CA PRO A 358 29.79 -16.38 -9.29
C PRO A 358 29.29 -14.92 -9.21
N THR A 359 30.08 -14.02 -8.61
CA THR A 359 29.57 -12.67 -8.26
C THR A 359 29.21 -11.81 -9.48
N ALA A 360 30.02 -11.83 -10.54
CA ALA A 360 29.87 -10.97 -11.71
C ALA A 360 28.91 -11.52 -12.80
N SER A 361 28.17 -12.59 -12.50
CA SER A 361 27.27 -13.23 -13.46
C SER A 361 25.89 -12.59 -13.52
N THR A 362 25.14 -12.89 -14.59
CA THR A 362 23.75 -12.48 -14.75
C THR A 362 22.81 -13.56 -14.22
N TYR A 363 21.84 -13.17 -13.40
CA TYR A 363 20.88 -14.06 -12.76
C TYR A 363 19.44 -13.67 -13.10
N LEU A 364 18.66 -14.66 -13.55
CA LEU A 364 17.22 -14.63 -13.60
C LEU A 364 16.69 -15.78 -12.74
N ILE A 365 15.97 -15.46 -11.66
CA ILE A 365 15.56 -16.44 -10.65
C ILE A 365 14.04 -16.41 -10.49
N SER A 366 13.43 -17.56 -10.74
CA SER A 366 12.03 -17.88 -10.39
C SER A 366 11.94 -19.12 -9.47
N ALA A 367 13.09 -19.67 -9.06
CA ALA A 367 13.19 -20.83 -8.17
C ALA A 367 13.23 -20.43 -6.70
N ASP A 368 12.93 -21.39 -5.82
CA ASP A 368 13.18 -21.32 -4.39
C ASP A 368 14.59 -21.86 -4.09
N ILE A 369 15.50 -20.96 -3.75
CA ILE A 369 16.90 -21.27 -3.45
C ILE A 369 17.04 -21.45 -1.94
N HIS A 370 17.49 -22.63 -1.53
CA HIS A 370 17.85 -22.93 -0.16
C HIS A 370 19.37 -23.00 -0.05
N THR A 371 19.99 -22.17 0.78
CA THR A 371 21.44 -22.13 0.94
C THR A 371 21.85 -21.75 2.36
N ASN A 372 22.98 -22.29 2.83
CA ASN A 372 23.64 -21.89 4.08
C ASN A 372 25.04 -21.31 3.79
N VAL A 373 25.23 -20.78 2.58
CA VAL A 373 26.47 -20.13 2.13
C VAL A 373 26.14 -18.71 1.72
N ASP A 374 26.89 -17.75 2.26
CA ASP A 374 26.76 -16.34 1.89
C ASP A 374 26.89 -16.14 0.37
N GLN A 375 26.05 -15.27 -0.17
CA GLN A 375 25.99 -14.97 -1.60
C GLN A 375 26.32 -13.51 -1.85
N SER A 376 27.09 -13.25 -2.91
CA SER A 376 27.45 -11.88 -3.31
C SER A 376 27.24 -11.72 -4.81
N PHE A 377 26.60 -10.62 -5.22
CA PHE A 377 26.26 -10.35 -6.61
C PHE A 377 26.67 -8.94 -7.03
N ASP A 378 27.56 -8.85 -8.02
CA ASP A 378 28.02 -7.62 -8.69
C ASP A 378 27.41 -7.46 -10.10
N GLY A 379 26.88 -8.55 -10.67
CA GLY A 379 26.27 -8.57 -12.01
C GLY A 379 24.79 -8.14 -12.05
N SER A 380 24.09 -8.45 -13.15
CA SER A 380 22.65 -8.18 -13.27
C SER A 380 21.85 -9.27 -12.53
N PHE A 381 20.82 -8.88 -11.77
CA PHE A 381 20.03 -9.83 -10.99
C PHE A 381 18.54 -9.51 -11.07
N ILE A 382 17.74 -10.49 -11.46
CA ILE A 382 16.29 -10.38 -11.60
C ILE A 382 15.61 -11.50 -10.79
N LEU A 383 14.74 -11.11 -9.86
CA LEU A 383 13.88 -12.02 -9.09
C LEU A 383 12.44 -11.96 -9.61
N GLU A 384 11.94 -13.09 -10.13
CA GLU A 384 10.61 -13.26 -10.74
C GLU A 384 9.81 -14.37 -10.04
N GLY A 385 9.44 -14.12 -8.79
CA GLY A 385 8.52 -14.94 -7.99
C GLY A 385 9.19 -16.04 -7.16
N GLY A 386 10.51 -16.20 -7.28
CA GLY A 386 11.29 -17.13 -6.47
C GLY A 386 11.60 -16.62 -5.06
N SER A 387 12.35 -17.41 -4.31
CA SER A 387 12.83 -17.06 -2.98
C SER A 387 14.30 -17.42 -2.78
N ILE A 388 14.94 -16.77 -1.82
CA ILE A 388 16.23 -17.20 -1.26
C ILE A 388 16.02 -17.34 0.24
N ASP A 389 16.21 -18.55 0.77
CA ASP A 389 16.02 -18.89 2.18
C ASP A 389 17.26 -19.61 2.74
N GLY A 390 17.58 -19.33 4.00
CA GLY A 390 18.83 -19.71 4.63
C GLY A 390 19.16 -18.93 5.89
N ASP A 391 20.20 -19.38 6.58
CA ASP A 391 20.92 -18.58 7.58
C ASP A 391 22.18 -18.01 6.92
N VAL A 392 21.98 -16.98 6.08
CA VAL A 392 22.98 -16.43 5.17
C VAL A 392 22.89 -14.92 5.02
N THR A 393 23.99 -14.32 4.57
CA THR A 393 24.00 -12.95 4.03
C THR A 393 23.98 -12.98 2.51
N VAL A 394 23.07 -12.21 1.90
CA VAL A 394 23.00 -11.97 0.46
C VAL A 394 23.32 -10.50 0.19
N SER A 395 24.52 -10.23 -0.32
CA SER A 395 24.98 -8.87 -0.58
C SER A 395 24.91 -8.54 -2.09
N PHE A 396 24.35 -7.37 -2.40
CA PHE A 396 24.26 -6.85 -3.76
C PHE A 396 25.08 -5.58 -3.91
N ASN A 397 25.91 -5.54 -4.96
CA ASN A 397 26.76 -4.41 -5.34
C ASN A 397 26.62 -4.16 -6.84
N THR A 398 25.41 -3.78 -7.28
CA THR A 398 25.07 -3.67 -8.70
C THR A 398 24.00 -2.61 -8.98
N PRO A 399 24.16 -1.78 -10.03
CA PRO A 399 23.12 -0.82 -10.41
C PRO A 399 21.92 -1.48 -11.12
N ASN A 400 21.96 -2.79 -11.38
CA ASN A 400 20.98 -3.51 -12.19
C ASN A 400 20.26 -4.62 -11.39
N LEU A 401 19.64 -4.24 -10.26
CA LEU A 401 18.87 -5.16 -9.43
C LEU A 401 17.37 -4.94 -9.63
N MET A 402 16.65 -5.98 -10.06
CA MET A 402 15.21 -5.93 -10.27
C MET A 402 14.49 -7.05 -9.50
N MET A 403 13.44 -6.68 -8.76
CA MET A 403 12.59 -7.61 -8.01
C MET A 403 11.13 -7.37 -8.39
N ASN A 404 10.64 -8.15 -9.35
CA ASN A 404 9.24 -8.07 -9.79
C ASN A 404 8.32 -8.69 -8.73
N SER A 405 8.72 -9.84 -8.19
CA SER A 405 8.11 -10.47 -7.02
C SER A 405 9.12 -11.41 -6.40
N GLY A 406 9.10 -11.59 -5.09
CA GLY A 406 9.94 -12.58 -4.43
C GLY A 406 10.09 -12.34 -2.95
N TYR A 407 10.84 -13.25 -2.32
CA TYR A 407 10.98 -13.30 -0.88
C TYR A 407 12.39 -13.71 -0.46
N PHE A 408 13.00 -12.96 0.46
CA PHE A 408 14.18 -13.41 1.20
C PHE A 408 13.72 -13.89 2.58
N GLY A 409 13.77 -15.20 2.77
CA GLY A 409 13.17 -15.90 3.90
C GLY A 409 14.13 -16.28 5.01
N GLY A 410 13.55 -16.80 6.09
CA GLY A 410 14.30 -17.31 7.23
C GLY A 410 15.14 -16.23 7.92
N LEU A 411 16.37 -16.57 8.26
CA LEU A 411 17.36 -15.68 8.87
C LEU A 411 18.21 -14.97 7.80
N THR A 412 17.73 -14.89 6.55
CA THR A 412 18.49 -14.28 5.45
C THR A 412 18.62 -12.78 5.64
N LYS A 413 19.86 -12.31 5.74
CA LYS A 413 20.20 -10.89 5.73
C LYS A 413 20.49 -10.41 4.31
N VAL A 414 19.81 -9.36 3.87
CA VAL A 414 20.03 -8.74 2.57
C VAL A 414 20.79 -7.43 2.75
N GLU A 415 21.90 -7.26 2.02
CA GLU A 415 22.69 -6.02 2.06
C GLU A 415 22.74 -5.37 0.68
N LEU A 416 22.27 -4.13 0.57
CA LEU A 416 22.37 -3.33 -0.65
C LEU A 416 23.46 -2.28 -0.45
N SER A 417 24.54 -2.40 -1.22
CA SER A 417 25.63 -1.41 -1.20
C SER A 417 25.18 -0.02 -1.69
N ALA A 418 26.01 1.00 -1.47
CA ALA A 418 25.79 2.34 -2.01
C ALA A 418 25.75 2.42 -3.55
N ALA A 419 26.33 1.46 -4.26
CA ALA A 419 26.28 1.39 -5.72
C ALA A 419 24.98 0.72 -6.24
N THR A 420 24.17 0.17 -5.34
CA THR A 420 23.03 -0.67 -5.70
C THR A 420 21.78 0.15 -5.97
N VAL A 421 21.12 -0.14 -7.10
CA VAL A 421 19.79 0.40 -7.43
C VAL A 421 18.82 -0.76 -7.57
N LEU A 422 17.90 -0.88 -6.62
CA LEU A 422 16.85 -1.88 -6.56
C LEU A 422 15.55 -1.31 -7.13
N GLU A 423 15.10 -1.87 -8.25
CA GLU A 423 13.75 -1.67 -8.79
C GLU A 423 12.81 -2.74 -8.24
N VAL A 424 11.82 -2.35 -7.43
CA VAL A 424 10.96 -3.32 -6.73
C VAL A 424 9.47 -3.08 -6.99
N THR A 425 8.76 -4.16 -7.29
CA THR A 425 7.29 -4.18 -7.27
C THR A 425 6.78 -4.91 -6.03
N GLN A 426 7.24 -6.13 -5.76
CA GLN A 426 6.87 -6.86 -4.55
C GLN A 426 8.09 -7.54 -3.97
N LEU A 427 8.38 -7.27 -2.70
CA LEU A 427 9.49 -7.89 -1.99
C LEU A 427 9.13 -8.11 -0.53
N GLY A 428 9.31 -9.34 -0.05
CA GLY A 428 9.41 -9.61 1.38
C GLY A 428 10.84 -9.92 1.79
N VAL A 429 11.26 -9.38 2.93
CA VAL A 429 12.60 -9.57 3.53
C VAL A 429 12.46 -9.73 5.03
N SER A 430 13.37 -10.46 5.70
CA SER A 430 13.39 -10.50 7.17
C SER A 430 14.37 -9.48 7.77
N ASP A 431 15.57 -9.39 7.22
CA ASP A 431 16.60 -8.40 7.57
C ASP A 431 17.14 -7.72 6.31
N LEU A 432 16.95 -6.41 6.17
CA LEU A 432 17.44 -5.63 5.03
C LEU A 432 18.26 -4.44 5.49
N VAL A 433 19.53 -4.38 5.08
CA VAL A 433 20.39 -3.21 5.19
C VAL A 433 20.45 -2.53 3.83
N ASN A 434 19.91 -1.32 3.72
CA ASN A 434 19.95 -0.51 2.51
C ASN A 434 20.89 0.69 2.66
N ASP A 435 22.05 0.63 2.01
CA ASP A 435 22.94 1.78 1.81
C ASP A 435 22.81 2.39 0.39
N GLY A 436 22.05 1.74 -0.51
CA GLY A 436 21.84 2.14 -1.91
C GLY A 436 20.51 2.87 -2.16
N MET A 437 19.91 2.64 -3.32
CA MET A 437 18.62 3.21 -3.72
C MET A 437 17.58 2.11 -3.96
N ILE A 438 16.42 2.22 -3.34
CA ILE A 438 15.25 1.36 -3.57
C ILE A 438 14.15 2.18 -4.24
N ASN A 439 13.73 1.81 -5.43
CA ASN A 439 12.62 2.41 -6.17
C ASN A 439 11.41 1.48 -6.14
N VAL A 440 10.41 1.82 -5.32
CA VAL A 440 9.16 1.08 -5.21
C VAL A 440 8.17 1.58 -6.26
N ARG A 441 7.79 0.69 -7.18
CA ARG A 441 6.90 0.97 -8.31
C ARG A 441 5.43 1.09 -7.88
N SER A 442 4.62 1.67 -8.76
CA SER A 442 3.18 1.83 -8.55
C SER A 442 2.46 0.50 -8.25
N GLY A 443 1.65 0.48 -7.19
CA GLY A 443 0.97 -0.73 -6.71
C GLY A 443 1.89 -1.69 -5.96
N GLY A 444 3.17 -1.33 -5.79
CA GLY A 444 4.16 -2.16 -5.15
C GLY A 444 4.11 -2.10 -3.62
N TYR A 445 4.73 -3.10 -3.00
CA TYR A 445 4.95 -3.13 -1.56
C TYR A 445 6.31 -3.69 -1.20
N LEU A 446 6.82 -3.20 -0.07
CA LEU A 446 7.97 -3.76 0.63
C LEU A 446 7.46 -4.28 1.97
N SER A 447 7.53 -5.60 2.18
CA SER A 447 7.15 -6.22 3.44
C SER A 447 8.39 -6.67 4.21
N THR A 448 8.33 -6.55 5.53
CA THR A 448 9.40 -7.01 6.41
C THR A 448 8.89 -7.73 7.65
N SER A 449 9.66 -8.68 8.14
CA SER A 449 9.55 -9.24 9.50
C SER A 449 10.71 -8.76 10.39
N SER A 450 10.84 -9.26 11.62
CA SER A 450 12.00 -9.00 12.51
C SER A 450 13.24 -9.68 11.92
N PRO A 451 14.42 -9.03 11.90
CA PRO A 451 14.82 -7.76 12.55
C PRO A 451 14.36 -6.45 11.88
N GLY A 452 13.91 -6.48 10.63
CA GLY A 452 13.36 -5.30 9.95
C GLY A 452 14.26 -4.72 8.85
N ILE A 453 14.11 -3.42 8.62
CA ILE A 453 14.83 -2.70 7.57
C ILE A 453 15.67 -1.59 8.20
N LEU A 454 16.98 -1.60 7.98
CA LEU A 454 17.87 -0.49 8.26
C LEU A 454 18.13 0.29 6.95
N ASN A 455 17.56 1.49 6.84
CA ASN A 455 17.74 2.35 5.68
C ASN A 455 18.76 3.47 5.97
N SER A 456 19.97 3.37 5.45
CA SER A 456 20.96 4.47 5.41
C SER A 456 20.97 5.19 4.05
N GLY A 457 20.47 4.53 2.99
CA GLY A 457 20.42 5.03 1.63
C GLY A 457 19.14 5.81 1.30
N THR A 458 18.58 5.58 0.12
CA THR A 458 17.36 6.24 -0.37
C THR A 458 16.26 5.23 -0.68
N ILE A 459 15.03 5.50 -0.25
CA ILE A 459 13.82 4.81 -0.70
C ILE A 459 12.94 5.81 -1.45
N ASN A 460 12.62 5.53 -2.71
CA ASN A 460 11.70 6.32 -3.51
C ASN A 460 10.41 5.53 -3.75
N THR A 461 9.26 6.18 -3.61
CA THR A 461 7.97 5.62 -4.03
C THR A 461 7.44 6.41 -5.22
N THR A 462 6.77 5.75 -6.16
CA THR A 462 6.12 6.39 -7.31
C THR A 462 4.77 5.74 -7.64
N GLY A 463 3.83 6.52 -8.17
CA GLY A 463 2.57 6.04 -8.72
C GLY A 463 1.32 6.34 -7.88
N GLU A 464 0.30 5.49 -7.98
CA GLU A 464 -0.99 5.74 -7.31
C GLU A 464 -0.96 5.36 -5.83
N ARG A 465 -0.41 4.19 -5.52
CA ARG A 465 -0.37 3.65 -4.16
C ARG A 465 0.87 2.79 -3.95
N VAL A 466 1.55 3.01 -2.83
CA VAL A 466 2.66 2.16 -2.35
C VAL A 466 2.44 1.83 -0.88
N SER A 467 2.76 0.60 -0.48
CA SER A 467 2.60 0.15 0.92
C SER A 467 3.91 -0.39 1.48
N LEU A 468 4.28 0.03 2.69
CA LEU A 468 5.35 -0.57 3.48
C LEU A 468 4.70 -1.31 4.64
N LEU A 469 4.92 -2.61 4.71
CA LEU A 469 4.19 -3.52 5.60
C LEU A 469 5.16 -4.19 6.57
N GLY A 470 4.90 -4.05 7.87
CA GLY A 470 5.54 -4.88 8.88
C GLY A 470 4.61 -6.04 9.23
N TYR A 471 5.03 -7.28 8.97
CA TYR A 471 4.31 -8.45 9.47
C TYR A 471 4.93 -8.86 10.80
N ASN A 472 4.15 -8.87 11.88
CA ASN A 472 4.62 -9.43 13.15
C ASN A 472 3.49 -10.00 14.00
N ASN A 473 3.74 -11.15 14.61
CA ASN A 473 2.91 -11.74 15.66
C ASN A 473 3.28 -11.19 17.06
N ASN A 474 4.39 -10.46 17.18
CA ASN A 474 4.87 -9.77 18.37
C ASN A 474 4.90 -8.26 18.11
N ALA A 475 4.23 -7.47 18.96
CA ALA A 475 3.94 -6.06 18.71
C ALA A 475 5.18 -5.12 18.66
N ASP A 476 6.38 -5.59 18.98
CA ASP A 476 7.49 -4.71 19.36
C ASP A 476 8.70 -4.66 18.40
N GLU A 477 8.80 -5.52 17.37
CA GLU A 477 10.10 -5.74 16.70
C GLU A 477 10.20 -5.47 15.20
N SER A 478 9.11 -5.44 14.42
CA SER A 478 9.24 -5.17 12.98
C SER A 478 9.45 -3.66 12.74
N ILE A 479 10.71 -3.26 12.68
CA ILE A 479 11.13 -1.85 12.66
C ILE A 479 11.71 -1.49 11.29
N LEU A 480 11.20 -0.42 10.70
CA LEU A 480 11.97 0.34 9.70
C LEU A 480 12.76 1.41 10.46
N ASN A 481 14.09 1.30 10.47
CA ASN A 481 14.97 2.32 11.01
C ASN A 481 15.52 3.17 9.86
N ASN A 482 14.92 4.35 9.67
CA ASN A 482 15.33 5.29 8.64
C ASN A 482 16.40 6.25 9.17
N LYS A 483 17.64 6.10 8.71
CA LYS A 483 18.76 7.04 8.88
C LYS A 483 19.04 7.85 7.61
N GLY A 484 18.63 7.34 6.45
CA GLY A 484 18.79 7.97 5.15
C GLY A 484 17.60 8.84 4.73
N THR A 485 17.20 8.73 3.46
CA THR A 485 16.10 9.51 2.88
C THR A 485 14.98 8.60 2.38
N ILE A 486 13.73 8.96 2.64
CA ILE A 486 12.55 8.35 2.01
C ILE A 486 11.79 9.45 1.25
N ASN A 487 11.74 9.36 -0.07
CA ASN A 487 10.98 10.26 -0.94
C ASN A 487 9.66 9.60 -1.35
N LEU A 488 8.56 10.19 -0.92
CA LEU A 488 7.22 9.66 -1.04
C LEU A 488 6.49 10.39 -2.17
N ASN A 489 6.72 9.97 -3.42
CA ASN A 489 6.14 10.59 -4.64
C ASN A 489 5.00 9.74 -5.24
N SER A 490 4.24 9.07 -4.37
CA SER A 490 3.00 8.38 -4.72
C SER A 490 1.82 9.11 -4.11
N LYS A 491 0.67 9.13 -4.79
CA LYS A 491 -0.54 9.80 -4.28
C LYS A 491 -0.94 9.32 -2.89
N LEU A 492 -0.77 8.02 -2.62
CA LEU A 492 -1.00 7.42 -1.31
C LEU A 492 0.16 6.49 -0.91
N ASN A 493 0.79 6.79 0.22
CA ASN A 493 1.82 5.98 0.85
C ASN A 493 1.29 5.45 2.18
N ILE A 494 1.25 4.14 2.34
CA ILE A 494 0.71 3.48 3.54
C ILE A 494 1.85 2.82 4.29
N PHE A 495 2.01 3.21 5.56
CA PHE A 495 3.01 2.64 6.45
C PHE A 495 2.28 1.88 7.56
N SER A 496 2.23 0.55 7.41
CA SER A 496 1.71 -0.37 8.42
C SER A 496 2.88 -1.07 9.12
N ILE A 497 3.81 -0.28 9.65
CA ILE A 497 5.06 -0.72 10.27
C ILE A 497 5.45 0.25 11.38
N LYS A 498 6.22 -0.21 12.37
CA LYS A 498 6.89 0.68 13.33
C LYS A 498 8.07 1.36 12.63
N LEU A 499 8.01 2.68 12.49
CA LEU A 499 9.07 3.49 11.89
C LEU A 499 9.81 4.28 12.96
N GLU A 500 11.12 4.05 13.11
CA GLU A 500 12.01 5.01 13.74
C GLU A 500 12.69 5.85 12.67
N ASN A 501 12.33 7.14 12.60
CA ASN A 501 12.90 8.06 11.61
C ASN A 501 13.91 9.01 12.27
N THR A 502 15.20 8.79 12.00
CA THR A 502 16.30 9.71 12.34
C THR A 502 16.82 10.47 11.12
N GLY A 503 16.49 10.02 9.91
CA GLY A 503 16.81 10.66 8.63
C GLY A 503 15.72 11.64 8.15
N SER A 504 15.41 11.60 6.86
CA SER A 504 14.41 12.47 6.22
C SER A 504 13.26 11.68 5.58
N LEU A 505 12.02 12.14 5.79
CA LEU A 505 10.84 11.74 5.01
C LEU A 505 10.35 12.95 4.21
N ASN A 506 10.24 12.82 2.90
CA ASN A 506 9.82 13.89 2.00
C ASN A 506 8.51 13.49 1.30
N ILE A 507 7.43 14.22 1.56
CA ILE A 507 6.10 13.96 0.97
C ILE A 507 5.93 14.86 -0.26
N GLY A 508 5.65 14.25 -1.42
CA GLY A 508 5.43 14.95 -2.68
C GLY A 508 4.19 15.86 -2.68
N GLY A 509 4.06 16.68 -3.72
CA GLY A 509 2.95 17.63 -3.84
C GLY A 509 1.61 16.92 -4.04
N SER A 510 0.61 17.29 -3.24
CA SER A 510 -0.71 16.63 -3.19
C SER A 510 -0.69 15.13 -2.83
N ASP A 511 0.43 14.62 -2.33
CA ASP A 511 0.57 13.23 -1.89
C ASP A 511 0.20 13.07 -0.41
N THR A 512 -0.29 11.89 -0.05
CA THR A 512 -0.63 11.53 1.32
C THR A 512 0.31 10.45 1.86
N LEU A 513 0.83 10.66 3.07
CA LEU A 513 1.47 9.64 3.89
C LEU A 513 0.54 9.27 5.04
N SER A 514 0.08 8.02 5.07
CA SER A 514 -0.76 7.47 6.13
C SER A 514 0.02 6.45 6.96
N PHE A 515 0.15 6.70 8.26
CA PHE A 515 0.71 5.75 9.22
C PHE A 515 -0.42 5.01 9.94
N PHE A 516 -0.38 3.68 9.84
CA PHE A 516 -1.20 2.74 10.61
C PHE A 516 -0.38 1.95 11.63
N GLY A 517 0.96 2.03 11.57
CA GLY A 517 1.87 1.55 12.61
C GLY A 517 2.30 2.66 13.57
N GLU A 518 3.36 2.42 14.34
CA GLU A 518 3.92 3.42 15.26
C GLU A 518 4.95 4.32 14.56
N LEU A 519 4.94 5.63 14.83
CA LEU A 519 5.95 6.56 14.31
C LEU A 519 6.78 7.12 15.47
N GLN A 520 8.08 6.82 15.49
CA GLN A 520 9.08 7.45 16.35
C GLN A 520 9.88 8.46 15.52
N GLN A 521 9.38 9.69 15.48
CA GLN A 521 9.97 10.78 14.70
C GLN A 521 11.10 11.46 15.50
N LYS A 522 12.33 11.40 14.98
CA LYS A 522 13.55 12.00 15.55
C LYS A 522 14.31 12.89 14.56
N GLY A 523 14.15 12.66 13.26
CA GLY A 523 14.76 13.43 12.18
C GLY A 523 13.81 14.48 11.58
N MET A 524 13.72 14.51 10.25
CA MET A 524 12.90 15.47 9.50
C MET A 524 11.73 14.80 8.77
N ILE A 525 10.56 15.45 8.78
CA ILE A 525 9.45 15.26 7.84
C ILE A 525 9.26 16.58 7.10
N SER A 526 9.26 16.54 5.78
CA SER A 526 8.99 17.72 4.96
C SER A 526 7.93 17.42 3.90
N GLY A 527 7.01 18.35 3.71
CA GLY A 527 6.00 18.30 2.67
C GLY A 527 6.23 19.29 1.53
N GLN A 528 5.44 19.12 0.48
CA GLN A 528 5.24 20.11 -0.59
C GLN A 528 3.80 20.63 -0.57
N SER A 529 3.47 21.58 -1.45
CA SER A 529 2.11 22.11 -1.57
C SER A 529 1.08 20.98 -1.75
N GLY A 530 0.01 20.99 -0.95
CA GLY A 530 -1.05 19.97 -0.97
C GLY A 530 -0.73 18.67 -0.21
N SER A 531 0.49 18.48 0.29
CA SER A 531 0.89 17.24 0.99
C SER A 531 0.15 17.04 2.32
N LYS A 532 -0.13 15.78 2.66
CA LYS A 532 -0.82 15.39 3.90
C LYS A 532 -0.05 14.32 4.66
N LEU A 533 0.10 14.53 5.97
CA LEU A 533 0.51 13.50 6.93
C LEU A 533 -0.70 13.08 7.76
N SER A 534 -1.11 11.83 7.65
CA SER A 534 -2.22 11.24 8.39
C SER A 534 -1.68 10.19 9.36
N LEU A 535 -1.99 10.36 10.65
CA LEU A 535 -1.56 9.52 11.75
C LEU A 535 -2.80 8.84 12.35
N GLY A 536 -2.95 7.52 12.20
CA GLY A 536 -4.18 6.88 12.66
C GLY A 536 -4.16 5.39 12.97
N TYR A 537 -5.35 4.92 13.35
CA TYR A 537 -5.72 3.55 13.72
C TYR A 537 -5.07 2.97 15.00
N GLY A 538 -5.92 2.55 15.95
CA GLY A 538 -5.60 1.64 17.05
C GLY A 538 -5.03 2.29 18.32
N SER A 539 -4.40 1.49 19.18
CA SER A 539 -3.68 1.91 20.39
C SER A 539 -2.28 2.48 20.11
N ASN A 540 -1.98 2.79 18.85
CA ASN A 540 -0.66 3.24 18.42
C ASN A 540 -0.40 4.68 18.88
N SER A 541 0.81 4.94 19.38
CA SER A 541 1.24 6.27 19.83
C SER A 541 2.39 6.78 18.96
N HIS A 542 2.10 7.78 18.13
CA HIS A 542 3.08 8.48 17.34
C HIS A 542 3.79 9.50 18.23
N THR A 543 5.12 9.46 18.26
CA THR A 543 5.94 10.33 19.11
C THR A 543 6.85 11.20 18.26
N PHE A 544 6.76 12.52 18.45
CA PHE A 544 7.68 13.51 17.89
C PHE A 544 8.65 13.92 18.98
N ASN A 545 9.90 13.45 18.86
CA ASN A 545 10.92 13.61 19.88
C ASN A 545 11.60 14.99 19.81
N ALA A 546 12.32 15.36 20.87
CA ALA A 546 13.12 16.58 20.91
C ALA A 546 14.12 16.62 19.73
N GLY A 547 14.23 17.77 19.06
CA GLY A 547 15.07 17.96 17.88
C GLY A 547 14.45 17.51 16.56
N SER A 548 13.30 16.82 16.58
CA SER A 548 12.59 16.45 15.35
C SER A 548 11.91 17.66 14.70
N ILE A 549 11.84 17.65 13.37
CA ILE A 549 11.27 18.75 12.57
C ILE A 549 10.17 18.18 11.66
N THR A 550 8.99 18.77 11.69
CA THR A 550 7.91 18.52 10.72
C THR A 550 7.49 19.83 10.07
N LYS A 551 7.63 19.95 8.75
CA LYS A 551 7.40 21.24 8.08
C LYS A 551 6.74 21.15 6.69
N ASN A 552 6.19 22.27 6.24
CA ASN A 552 5.67 22.49 4.89
C ASN A 552 4.54 21.50 4.49
N LEU A 553 3.69 21.11 5.43
CA LEU A 553 2.53 20.25 5.15
C LEU A 553 1.29 21.11 4.93
N ASN A 554 0.44 20.68 3.98
CA ASN A 554 -0.89 21.25 3.86
C ASN A 554 -1.80 20.77 5.00
N GLU A 555 -1.68 19.51 5.40
CA GLU A 555 -2.47 18.97 6.50
C GLU A 555 -1.66 17.98 7.35
N LEU A 556 -1.73 18.16 8.66
CA LEU A 556 -1.38 17.15 9.66
C LEU A 556 -2.67 16.67 10.32
N GLU A 557 -2.99 15.39 10.14
CA GLU A 557 -4.22 14.77 10.64
C GLU A 557 -3.91 13.68 11.67
N ILE A 558 -4.65 13.69 12.77
CA ILE A 558 -4.70 12.60 13.76
C ILE A 558 -6.11 12.00 13.73
N PHE A 559 -6.23 10.71 13.41
CA PHE A 559 -7.51 10.03 13.23
C PHE A 559 -7.55 8.65 13.91
N TYR A 560 -8.39 8.47 14.95
CA TYR A 560 -8.43 7.23 15.76
C TYR A 560 -7.08 6.79 16.35
N GLY A 561 -6.15 7.72 16.58
CA GLY A 561 -4.80 7.44 17.08
C GLY A 561 -4.32 8.47 18.10
N SER A 562 -3.06 8.33 18.54
CA SER A 562 -2.41 9.24 19.49
C SER A 562 -1.16 9.88 18.90
N ALA A 563 -1.03 11.21 19.00
CA ALA A 563 0.20 11.93 18.66
C ALA A 563 0.74 12.70 19.87
N ASN A 564 2.01 12.51 20.19
CA ASN A 564 2.70 13.15 21.31
C ASN A 564 3.89 13.99 20.81
N PHE A 565 3.74 15.31 20.86
CA PHE A 565 4.79 16.28 20.56
C PHE A 565 5.56 16.62 21.83
N LYS A 566 6.76 16.03 21.98
CA LYS A 566 7.63 16.28 23.14
C LYS A 566 8.24 17.68 23.06
N SER A 567 8.60 18.21 24.23
CA SER A 567 9.32 19.48 24.33
C SER A 567 10.59 19.44 23.46
N GLY A 568 10.81 20.49 22.67
CA GLY A 568 11.91 20.59 21.71
C GLY A 568 11.65 20.00 20.33
N SER A 569 10.47 19.41 20.05
CA SER A 569 10.05 19.15 18.67
C SER A 569 9.65 20.45 17.96
N ILE A 570 9.80 20.49 16.64
CA ILE A 570 9.59 21.69 15.81
C ILE A 570 8.52 21.40 14.77
N LEU A 571 7.48 22.24 14.73
CA LEU A 571 6.44 22.24 13.70
C LEU A 571 6.46 23.59 12.98
N GLU A 572 6.56 23.61 11.66
CA GLU A 572 6.70 24.85 10.87
C GLU A 572 5.88 24.81 9.57
N ASN A 573 5.34 25.95 9.16
CA ASN A 573 4.64 26.11 7.87
C ASN A 573 3.57 25.03 7.63
N LEU A 574 2.71 24.80 8.62
CA LEU A 574 1.56 23.90 8.52
C LEU A 574 0.31 24.72 8.16
N VAL A 575 -0.46 24.28 7.15
CA VAL A 575 -1.71 24.98 6.79
C VAL A 575 -2.86 24.56 7.71
N THR A 576 -3.11 23.26 7.85
CA THR A 576 -4.18 22.71 8.69
C THR A 576 -3.64 21.69 9.69
N ILE A 577 -4.12 21.74 10.93
CA ILE A 577 -3.95 20.67 11.92
C ILE A 577 -5.33 20.16 12.32
N ARG A 578 -5.56 18.86 12.08
CA ARG A 578 -6.83 18.18 12.34
C ARG A 578 -6.66 17.06 13.37
N ALA A 579 -7.57 16.99 14.32
CA ALA A 579 -7.73 15.82 15.19
C ALA A 579 -9.19 15.36 15.14
N THR A 580 -9.42 14.07 14.90
CA THR A 580 -10.77 13.49 14.84
C THR A 580 -10.79 12.13 15.53
N SER A 581 -11.60 12.00 16.58
CA SER A 581 -11.67 10.78 17.40
C SER A 581 -10.29 10.30 17.90
N GLY A 582 -9.36 11.24 18.17
CA GLY A 582 -7.96 10.96 18.50
C GLY A 582 -7.45 11.73 19.72
N LEU A 583 -6.24 11.38 20.16
CA LEU A 583 -5.52 12.06 21.25
C LEU A 583 -4.35 12.88 20.68
N LEU A 584 -4.38 14.20 20.88
CA LEU A 584 -3.24 15.07 20.60
C LEU A 584 -2.64 15.54 21.93
N GLN A 585 -1.41 15.15 22.23
CA GLN A 585 -0.65 15.68 23.36
C GLN A 585 0.47 16.57 22.84
N SER A 586 0.53 17.82 23.30
CA SER A 586 1.56 18.78 22.92
C SER A 586 2.25 19.40 24.12
N SER A 587 3.58 19.32 24.12
CA SER A 587 4.48 20.03 25.06
C SER A 587 5.31 21.10 24.35
N ILE A 588 4.85 21.55 23.18
CA ILE A 588 5.43 22.62 22.38
C ILE A 588 4.36 23.68 22.11
N ILE A 589 4.80 24.91 21.82
CA ILE A 589 3.90 25.93 21.30
C ILE A 589 3.50 25.47 19.91
N MET A 590 2.21 25.16 19.72
CA MET A 590 1.70 24.78 18.41
C MET A 590 1.86 25.96 17.45
N PRO A 591 2.35 25.74 16.22
CA PRO A 591 2.71 26.83 15.33
C PRO A 591 1.47 27.61 14.87
N PRO A 592 1.63 28.83 14.34
CA PRO A 592 0.53 29.49 13.65
C PRO A 592 0.15 28.66 12.42
N ALA A 593 -0.97 27.94 12.49
CA ALA A 593 -1.61 27.29 11.35
C ALA A 593 -2.73 28.19 10.81
N PHE A 594 -3.09 28.00 9.54
CA PHE A 594 -4.25 28.67 8.97
C PHE A 594 -5.56 28.17 9.61
N LYS A 595 -5.63 26.87 9.91
CA LYS A 595 -6.81 26.27 10.52
C LYS A 595 -6.47 25.17 11.51
N TYR A 596 -7.09 25.25 12.68
CA TYR A 596 -7.17 24.15 13.64
C TYR A 596 -8.58 23.57 13.61
N LEU A 597 -8.72 22.26 13.46
CA LEU A 597 -10.02 21.58 13.44
C LEU A 597 -9.99 20.32 14.30
N PHE A 598 -10.57 20.42 15.48
CA PHE A 598 -10.66 19.31 16.43
C PHE A 598 -12.11 18.85 16.57
N LYS A 599 -12.34 17.54 16.45
CA LYS A 599 -13.67 16.94 16.50
C LYS A 599 -13.65 15.66 17.32
N ASP A 600 -14.55 15.49 18.28
CA ASP A 600 -14.66 14.25 19.08
C ASP A 600 -13.30 13.81 19.62
N SER A 601 -12.45 14.75 20.02
CA SER A 601 -11.03 14.51 20.28
C SER A 601 -10.65 14.89 21.70
N LYS A 602 -9.51 14.37 22.14
CA LYS A 602 -8.89 14.78 23.40
C LYS A 602 -7.58 15.49 23.12
N ILE A 603 -7.45 16.72 23.60
CA ILE A 603 -6.30 17.60 23.36
C ILE A 603 -5.63 17.91 24.69
N ARG A 604 -4.43 17.39 24.93
CA ARG A 604 -3.61 17.70 26.09
C ARG A 604 -2.58 18.76 25.77
N LEU A 605 -2.76 19.97 26.30
CA LEU A 605 -1.86 21.10 26.13
C LEU A 605 -1.00 21.27 27.38
N ASN A 606 0.33 21.19 27.23
CA ASN A 606 1.31 21.47 28.29
C ASN A 606 2.11 22.74 28.03
N SER A 607 1.65 23.59 27.12
CA SER A 607 2.24 24.89 26.81
C SER A 607 1.18 25.87 26.30
N LEU A 608 1.58 27.08 25.91
CA LEU A 608 0.68 28.08 25.31
C LEU A 608 0.19 27.61 23.93
N PHE A 609 -1.14 27.63 23.75
CA PHE A 609 -1.81 27.45 22.47
C PHE A 609 -2.41 28.77 22.00
N GLU A 610 -1.90 29.32 20.90
CA GLU A 610 -2.28 30.62 20.37
C GLU A 610 -2.60 30.50 18.87
N PRO A 611 -3.80 30.02 18.49
CA PRO A 611 -4.19 29.91 17.09
C PRO A 611 -4.22 31.29 16.42
N ALA A 612 -3.57 31.40 15.25
CA ALA A 612 -3.40 32.67 14.54
C ALA A 612 -4.62 33.12 13.73
N ASN A 613 -5.46 32.18 13.29
CA ASN A 613 -6.57 32.44 12.38
C ASN A 613 -7.86 31.79 12.90
N VAL A 614 -8.31 30.70 12.26
CA VAL A 614 -9.55 29.99 12.60
C VAL A 614 -9.25 28.77 13.47
N PHE A 615 -9.93 28.70 14.60
CA PHE A 615 -9.95 27.54 15.48
C PHE A 615 -11.36 26.97 15.54
N GLU A 616 -11.54 25.73 15.12
CA GLU A 616 -12.80 24.98 15.20
C GLU A 616 -12.63 23.81 16.16
N SER A 617 -13.53 23.71 17.12
CA SER A 617 -13.60 22.66 18.12
C SER A 617 -15.02 22.15 18.24
N GLU A 618 -15.23 20.87 18.00
CA GLU A 618 -16.54 20.19 18.11
C GLU A 618 -16.39 19.00 19.06
N ASP A 619 -17.18 18.96 20.14
CA ASP A 619 -17.19 17.86 21.12
C ASP A 619 -15.78 17.42 21.55
N THR A 620 -14.91 18.39 21.82
CA THR A 620 -13.48 18.15 22.05
C THR A 620 -13.09 18.61 23.44
N ASP A 621 -12.39 17.74 24.16
CA ASP A 621 -11.90 18.01 25.51
C ASP A 621 -10.46 18.52 25.48
N PHE A 622 -10.22 19.62 26.19
CA PHE A 622 -8.91 20.22 26.41
C PHE A 622 -8.50 20.03 27.86
N GLU A 623 -7.31 19.49 28.10
CA GLU A 623 -6.75 19.31 29.43
C GLU A 623 -5.25 19.63 29.46
N GLY A 624 -4.66 19.68 30.65
CA GLY A 624 -3.22 19.76 30.85
C GLY A 624 -2.78 20.97 31.64
N SER A 625 -1.49 21.31 31.52
CA SER A 625 -0.86 22.39 32.29
C SER A 625 -0.65 23.69 31.49
N GLY A 626 -1.03 23.68 30.22
CA GLY A 626 -0.92 24.81 29.30
C GLY A 626 -2.01 25.87 29.47
N ASN A 627 -2.15 26.74 28.48
CA ASN A 627 -3.23 27.73 28.41
C ASN A 627 -3.58 28.03 26.94
N ILE A 628 -4.79 28.55 26.72
CA ILE A 628 -5.31 28.92 25.41
C ILE A 628 -5.42 30.44 25.32
N ARG A 629 -4.93 31.04 24.24
CA ARG A 629 -5.13 32.45 23.91
C ARG A 629 -5.76 32.60 22.53
N ILE A 630 -6.98 33.13 22.50
CA ILE A 630 -7.70 33.37 21.24
C ILE A 630 -7.49 34.82 20.81
N ASN A 631 -6.94 35.00 19.61
CA ASN A 631 -6.73 36.30 18.97
C ASN A 631 -7.65 36.53 17.76
N GLY A 632 -8.23 35.47 17.20
CA GLY A 632 -9.03 35.48 15.98
C GLY A 632 -10.40 34.83 16.18
N LEU A 633 -10.81 33.99 15.23
CA LEU A 633 -12.09 33.29 15.25
C LEU A 633 -11.97 31.96 15.99
N PHE A 634 -12.82 31.72 16.99
CA PHE A 634 -12.97 30.43 17.66
C PHE A 634 -14.42 29.94 17.60
N ASN A 635 -14.66 28.84 16.92
CA ASN A 635 -15.95 28.16 16.91
C ASN A 635 -15.89 26.98 17.89
N TRP A 636 -16.64 27.07 18.99
CA TRP A 636 -16.68 26.09 20.06
C TRP A 636 -18.05 25.42 20.15
N PHE A 637 -18.11 24.17 19.70
CA PHE A 637 -19.33 23.38 19.58
C PHE A 637 -19.27 22.16 20.50
N GLY A 638 -19.36 22.37 21.81
CA GLY A 638 -19.29 21.31 22.82
C GLY A 638 -17.89 20.92 23.29
N GLY A 639 -17.84 20.08 24.32
CA GLY A 639 -16.62 19.57 24.96
C GLY A 639 -16.16 20.40 26.17
N ILE A 640 -15.13 19.91 26.86
CA ILE A 640 -14.61 20.50 28.10
C ILE A 640 -13.37 21.38 27.83
N LEU A 641 -13.36 22.59 28.38
CA LEU A 641 -12.17 23.43 28.51
C LEU A 641 -11.62 23.34 29.95
N ASP A 642 -10.71 22.41 30.19
CA ASP A 642 -9.97 22.22 31.45
C ASP A 642 -8.52 22.75 31.36
N VAL A 643 -8.36 23.86 30.64
CA VAL A 643 -7.12 24.65 30.60
C VAL A 643 -7.48 26.14 30.65
N PRO A 644 -6.70 27.00 31.33
CA PRO A 644 -6.98 28.42 31.39
C PRO A 644 -7.10 29.03 29.99
N ILE A 645 -8.14 29.81 29.74
CA ILE A 645 -8.41 30.45 28.44
C ILE A 645 -8.52 31.97 28.58
N ARG A 646 -7.90 32.68 27.63
CA ARG A 646 -8.02 34.12 27.46
C ARG A 646 -8.47 34.45 26.03
N ILE A 647 -9.58 35.15 25.91
CA ILE A 647 -10.09 35.69 24.64
C ILE A 647 -9.74 37.17 24.62
N ASN A 648 -8.94 37.60 23.63
CA ASN A 648 -8.46 38.99 23.53
C ASN A 648 -9.44 39.90 22.78
N ASP A 649 -9.25 41.22 22.90
CA ASP A 649 -10.21 42.27 22.49
C ASP A 649 -10.72 42.18 21.03
N ASN A 650 -9.89 41.67 20.12
CA ASN A 650 -10.23 41.53 18.69
C ASN A 650 -10.71 40.13 18.30
N ALA A 651 -10.76 39.20 19.25
CA ALA A 651 -11.22 37.84 19.01
C ALA A 651 -12.75 37.76 18.98
N SER A 652 -13.25 36.82 18.21
CA SER A 652 -14.66 36.45 18.16
C SER A 652 -14.81 34.97 18.45
N VAL A 653 -15.64 34.62 19.43
CA VAL A 653 -15.93 33.24 19.81
C VAL A 653 -17.40 32.95 19.61
N PHE A 654 -17.71 31.88 18.90
CA PHE A 654 -19.06 31.38 18.72
C PHE A 654 -19.21 30.09 19.52
N ILE A 655 -20.14 30.08 20.47
CA ILE A 655 -20.40 28.94 21.35
C ILE A 655 -21.76 28.36 21.00
N ARG A 656 -21.83 27.03 20.88
CA ARG A 656 -23.09 26.30 20.71
C ARG A 656 -22.98 24.93 21.36
N GLU A 657 -24.06 24.44 21.95
CA GLU A 657 -24.16 23.02 22.31
C GLU A 657 -24.26 22.15 21.04
N ASN A 658 -23.57 21.00 21.04
CA ASN A 658 -23.66 20.00 19.97
C ASN A 658 -24.07 18.65 20.54
N LEU A 659 -23.25 17.59 20.41
CA LEU A 659 -23.52 16.31 21.07
C LEU A 659 -23.19 16.36 22.56
N THR A 660 -22.23 17.20 22.92
CA THR A 660 -21.78 17.45 24.29
C THR A 660 -21.95 18.93 24.64
N ARG A 661 -22.15 19.18 25.94
CA ARG A 661 -22.24 20.54 26.48
C ARG A 661 -20.87 21.22 26.45
N PRO A 662 -20.79 22.52 26.13
CA PRO A 662 -19.64 23.35 26.42
C PRO A 662 -19.45 23.48 27.94
N ILE A 663 -18.32 23.01 28.47
CA ILE A 663 -18.01 23.09 29.91
C ILE A 663 -16.72 23.88 30.12
N ILE A 664 -16.76 24.91 30.97
CA ILE A 664 -15.60 25.68 31.40
C ILE A 664 -15.15 25.16 32.77
N SER A 665 -14.04 24.44 32.84
CA SER A 665 -13.52 23.87 34.11
C SER A 665 -12.28 24.60 34.66
N ALA A 666 -11.66 25.46 33.86
CA ALA A 666 -10.46 26.20 34.20
C ALA A 666 -10.67 27.73 34.12
N PRO A 667 -9.74 28.55 34.65
CA PRO A 667 -9.88 30.01 34.65
C PRO A 667 -10.21 30.60 33.26
N PHE A 668 -11.26 31.39 33.20
CA PHE A 668 -11.79 31.94 31.95
C PHE A 668 -11.80 33.47 31.99
N THR A 669 -11.15 34.11 31.00
CA THR A 669 -11.17 35.57 30.82
C THR A 669 -11.58 35.94 29.40
N ASN A 670 -12.62 36.73 29.27
CA ASN A 670 -13.01 37.37 28.01
C ASN A 670 -12.72 38.86 28.02
N THR A 671 -12.04 39.38 27.01
CA THR A 671 -11.99 40.81 26.68
C THR A 671 -12.46 41.10 25.25
N GLY A 672 -12.71 40.06 24.44
CA GLY A 672 -13.22 40.15 23.06
C GLY A 672 -14.73 39.94 22.96
N ASN A 673 -15.18 39.39 21.83
CA ASN A 673 -16.59 39.16 21.55
C ASN A 673 -16.94 37.67 21.65
N ILE A 674 -17.94 37.32 22.44
CA ILE A 674 -18.50 35.98 22.54
C ILE A 674 -19.96 36.06 22.10
N THR A 675 -20.37 35.14 21.23
CA THR A 675 -21.77 34.91 20.87
C THR A 675 -22.14 33.48 21.25
N LEU A 676 -23.15 33.31 22.10
CA LEU A 676 -23.71 32.00 22.47
C LEU A 676 -25.04 31.80 21.72
N SER A 677 -25.14 30.71 20.96
CA SER A 677 -26.26 30.45 20.05
C SER A 677 -27.20 29.33 20.48
N GLY A 678 -27.49 29.22 21.78
CA GLY A 678 -28.48 28.27 22.31
C GLY A 678 -27.88 27.16 23.17
N GLY A 679 -28.77 26.50 23.92
CA GLY A 679 -28.45 25.32 24.74
C GLY A 679 -27.88 25.64 26.12
N ILE A 680 -27.14 24.68 26.67
CA ILE A 680 -26.61 24.71 28.03
C ILE A 680 -25.09 24.96 27.97
N ILE A 681 -24.61 25.98 28.69
CA ILE A 681 -23.19 26.17 28.99
C ILE A 681 -22.96 26.00 30.49
N GLU A 682 -21.94 25.23 30.87
CA GLU A 682 -21.62 24.94 32.27
C GLU A 682 -20.33 25.63 32.71
N ILE A 683 -20.38 26.39 33.81
CA ILE A 683 -19.26 27.17 34.34
C ILE A 683 -18.83 26.60 35.70
N ASN A 684 -17.83 25.74 35.64
CA ASN A 684 -17.29 24.93 36.74
C ASN A 684 -15.84 25.27 37.05
N THR A 685 -15.53 26.55 37.25
CA THR A 685 -14.16 27.04 37.42
C THR A 685 -14.01 27.85 38.72
N GLY A 686 -12.79 27.93 39.25
CA GLY A 686 -12.51 28.85 40.36
C GLY A 686 -12.55 30.33 39.96
N PHE A 687 -12.53 30.64 38.66
CA PHE A 687 -12.45 32.01 38.16
C PHE A 687 -13.11 32.17 36.78
N PHE A 688 -14.14 33.00 36.73
CA PHE A 688 -14.80 33.41 35.48
C PHE A 688 -14.90 34.93 35.42
N LYS A 689 -14.53 35.52 34.27
CA LYS A 689 -14.56 36.98 34.07
C LYS A 689 -14.93 37.34 32.63
N ASN A 690 -15.99 38.12 32.46
CA ASN A 690 -16.35 38.76 31.17
C ASN A 690 -16.06 40.27 31.22
N SER A 691 -14.97 40.74 30.61
CA SER A 691 -14.66 42.17 30.40
C SER A 691 -14.91 42.65 28.97
N GLY A 692 -15.24 41.75 28.05
CA GLY A 692 -15.58 42.06 26.66
C GLY A 692 -17.09 42.07 26.42
N VAL A 693 -17.52 41.62 25.25
CA VAL A 693 -18.94 41.41 24.92
C VAL A 693 -19.28 39.93 25.05
N TRP A 694 -20.38 39.63 25.74
CA TRP A 694 -21.04 38.33 25.76
C TRP A 694 -22.46 38.52 25.26
N ASN A 695 -22.72 38.13 24.02
CA ASN A 695 -24.02 38.23 23.38
C ASN A 695 -24.71 36.87 23.32
N ILE A 696 -26.01 36.85 23.57
CA ILE A 696 -26.87 35.70 23.28
C ILE A 696 -27.58 35.98 21.95
N ASP A 697 -27.45 35.05 21.01
CA ASP A 697 -28.11 35.08 19.71
C ASP A 697 -28.66 33.68 19.41
N SER A 698 -29.85 33.39 19.92
CA SER A 698 -30.46 32.07 19.89
C SER A 698 -31.96 32.14 19.63
N ASP A 699 -32.48 31.11 18.99
CA ASP A 699 -33.90 30.80 18.85
C ASP A 699 -34.41 29.84 19.93
N GLU A 700 -33.53 29.37 20.82
CA GLU A 700 -33.81 28.43 21.89
C GLU A 700 -33.53 29.05 23.27
N ASP A 701 -34.13 28.47 24.31
CA ASP A 701 -33.82 28.83 25.69
C ASP A 701 -32.34 28.55 25.98
N VAL A 702 -31.72 29.45 26.74
CA VAL A 702 -30.31 29.34 27.14
C VAL A 702 -30.23 29.10 28.65
N ILE A 703 -29.39 28.15 29.05
CA ILE A 703 -29.12 27.85 30.46
C ILE A 703 -27.63 28.04 30.73
N ILE A 704 -27.32 28.92 31.68
CA ILE A 704 -25.98 29.09 32.24
C ILE A 704 -25.95 28.35 33.58
N ASP A 705 -25.30 27.19 33.58
CA ASP A 705 -25.26 26.23 34.68
C ASP A 705 -23.88 26.17 35.35
N GLY A 706 -23.78 25.40 36.44
CA GLY A 706 -22.53 25.16 37.16
C GLY A 706 -22.56 25.73 38.59
N TYR A 707 -21.39 26.09 39.12
CA TYR A 707 -21.26 26.59 40.50
C TYR A 707 -20.46 27.90 40.62
N THR A 708 -19.99 28.46 39.50
CA THR A 708 -19.14 29.67 39.49
C THR A 708 -19.95 30.91 39.23
N THR A 709 -19.77 31.97 40.02
CA THR A 709 -20.36 33.28 39.74
C THR A 709 -20.02 33.76 38.32
N PHE A 710 -21.05 34.08 37.54
CA PHE A 710 -20.92 34.78 36.28
C PHE A 710 -20.61 36.26 36.56
N ASN A 711 -19.32 36.63 36.50
CA ASN A 711 -18.87 38.00 36.75
C ASN A 711 -18.76 38.80 35.44
N ASN A 712 -19.73 39.68 35.22
CA ASN A 712 -19.75 40.63 34.11
C ASN A 712 -19.10 41.97 34.50
N GLN A 713 -18.08 42.38 33.76
CA GLN A 713 -17.39 43.67 33.83
C GLN A 713 -17.41 44.44 32.50
N GLY A 714 -17.82 43.79 31.41
CA GLY A 714 -18.02 44.37 30.09
C GLY A 714 -19.51 44.40 29.74
N ILE A 715 -19.88 43.95 28.55
CA ILE A 715 -21.27 43.92 28.09
C ILE A 715 -21.77 42.48 28.12
N PHE A 716 -22.91 42.25 28.78
CA PHE A 716 -23.74 41.08 28.59
C PHE A 716 -25.01 41.53 27.84
N SER A 717 -25.34 40.90 26.71
CA SER A 717 -26.47 41.31 25.86
C SER A 717 -27.32 40.16 25.33
N ILE A 718 -28.62 40.42 25.15
CA ILE A 718 -29.53 39.62 24.31
C ILE A 718 -30.20 40.55 23.29
N CYS A 719 -29.74 40.60 22.04
CA CYS A 719 -30.31 41.48 20.99
C CYS A 719 -30.88 40.70 19.78
N GLY A 720 -31.42 39.48 19.96
CA GLY A 720 -32.02 38.69 18.87
C GLY A 720 -33.53 38.91 18.71
N ASP A 721 -34.09 38.68 17.53
CA ASP A 721 -35.49 39.03 17.14
C ASP A 721 -36.62 38.27 17.89
N GLN A 722 -36.33 37.46 18.92
CA GLN A 722 -37.32 36.60 19.58
C GLN A 722 -37.26 36.74 21.12
N PRO A 723 -38.39 36.58 21.84
CA PRO A 723 -38.38 36.50 23.29
C PRO A 723 -37.71 35.20 23.73
N ILE A 724 -36.45 35.30 24.15
CA ILE A 724 -35.66 34.18 24.68
C ILE A 724 -35.82 34.13 26.20
N LYS A 725 -35.90 32.92 26.77
CA LYS A 725 -35.74 32.73 28.21
C LYS A 725 -34.29 32.35 28.52
N LEU A 726 -33.63 33.15 29.36
CA LEU A 726 -32.30 32.88 29.88
C LEU A 726 -32.39 32.50 31.36
N ILE A 727 -31.81 31.34 31.72
CA ILE A 727 -31.79 30.84 33.09
C ILE A 727 -30.34 30.82 33.60
N PHE A 728 -30.09 31.52 34.70
CA PHE A 728 -28.84 31.44 35.46
C PHE A 728 -29.03 30.53 36.68
N ASN A 729 -28.43 29.34 36.64
CA ASN A 729 -28.28 28.48 37.82
C ASN A 729 -26.99 28.77 38.61
N VAL A 730 -26.20 29.74 38.12
CA VAL A 730 -25.04 30.30 38.82
C VAL A 730 -25.33 31.72 39.30
N PRO A 731 -24.71 32.20 40.38
CA PRO A 731 -24.87 33.59 40.80
C PRO A 731 -24.44 34.55 39.68
N PHE A 732 -25.26 35.54 39.36
CA PHE A 732 -24.92 36.57 38.39
C PHE A 732 -24.49 37.87 39.09
N LEU A 733 -23.28 38.34 38.78
CA LEU A 733 -22.74 39.61 39.26
C LEU A 733 -22.45 40.52 38.06
N ASN A 734 -23.23 41.58 37.92
CA ASN A 734 -22.85 42.69 37.04
C ASN A 734 -22.06 43.72 37.85
N SER A 735 -20.73 43.71 37.72
CA SER A 735 -19.82 44.62 38.40
C SER A 735 -20.05 46.08 38.00
N ALA A 736 -19.52 47.02 38.78
CA ALA A 736 -19.66 48.47 38.55
C ALA A 736 -19.29 48.98 37.13
N SER A 737 -18.38 48.31 36.42
CA SER A 737 -18.02 48.66 35.04
C SER A 737 -18.85 47.96 33.98
N GLY A 738 -19.67 46.99 34.38
CA GLY A 738 -20.42 46.13 33.48
C GLY A 738 -21.77 46.73 33.07
N THR A 739 -22.19 46.39 31.86
CA THR A 739 -23.52 46.68 31.32
C THR A 739 -24.24 45.36 31.09
N PHE A 740 -25.42 45.23 31.69
CA PHE A 740 -26.38 44.16 31.45
C PHE A 740 -27.51 44.72 30.59
N LYS A 741 -27.67 44.20 29.36
CA LYS A 741 -28.66 44.70 28.40
C LYS A 741 -29.37 43.61 27.62
N GLY A 742 -30.43 43.97 26.93
CA GLY A 742 -31.11 43.11 25.97
C GLY A 742 -32.62 42.99 26.19
N GLN A 743 -33.25 42.25 25.29
CA GLN A 743 -34.67 41.88 25.36
C GLN A 743 -34.85 40.41 25.74
N GLY A 744 -35.96 40.09 26.41
CA GLY A 744 -36.30 38.72 26.84
C GLY A 744 -36.50 38.58 28.34
N SER A 745 -36.66 37.33 28.79
CA SER A 745 -36.93 36.96 30.17
C SER A 745 -35.70 36.31 30.82
N TYR A 746 -35.34 36.76 32.03
CA TYR A 746 -34.17 36.33 32.78
C TYR A 746 -34.57 35.75 34.12
N THR A 747 -34.18 34.52 34.41
CA THR A 747 -34.41 33.87 35.71
C THR A 747 -33.07 33.65 36.41
N PHE A 748 -32.91 34.13 37.65
CA PHE A 748 -31.67 34.05 38.42
C PHE A 748 -31.78 33.11 39.62
N ASN A 749 -31.89 31.80 39.38
CA ASN A 749 -32.09 30.78 40.41
C ASN A 749 -31.03 30.77 41.54
N ALA A 750 -29.83 31.28 41.26
CA ALA A 750 -28.72 31.35 42.21
C ALA A 750 -28.32 32.79 42.63
N GLY A 751 -29.19 33.78 42.36
CA GLY A 751 -29.07 35.16 42.81
C GLY A 751 -28.55 36.15 41.76
N PHE A 752 -29.01 37.40 41.89
CA PHE A 752 -28.72 38.52 41.00
C PHE A 752 -28.18 39.72 41.79
N ILE A 753 -26.97 40.19 41.46
CA ILE A 753 -26.37 41.42 42.02
C ILE A 753 -25.97 42.34 40.87
N ASN A 754 -26.46 43.58 40.87
CA ASN A 754 -26.13 44.58 39.87
C ASN A 754 -25.50 45.85 40.49
N GLU A 755 -24.18 45.92 40.42
CA GLU A 755 -23.37 47.09 40.74
C GLU A 755 -23.17 48.02 39.54
N GLY A 756 -23.34 47.50 38.32
CA GLY A 756 -23.19 48.22 37.05
C GLY A 756 -24.49 48.82 36.51
N THR A 757 -24.56 48.96 35.19
CA THR A 757 -25.71 49.50 34.47
C THR A 757 -26.61 48.37 33.95
N VAL A 758 -27.89 48.42 34.29
CA VAL A 758 -28.96 47.69 33.59
C VAL A 758 -29.53 48.60 32.52
N ALA A 759 -29.52 48.17 31.27
CA ALA A 759 -30.05 48.94 30.15
C ALA A 759 -30.85 48.00 29.25
N PRO A 760 -32.19 47.97 29.27
CA PRO A 760 -32.95 47.10 28.37
C PRO A 760 -32.42 47.15 26.92
N GLY A 761 -32.12 48.33 26.35
CA GLY A 761 -31.26 48.48 25.18
C GLY A 761 -31.68 47.67 23.95
N CYS A 762 -30.84 47.60 22.90
CA CYS A 762 -31.25 47.08 21.58
C CYS A 762 -32.48 47.83 21.04
N SER A 763 -32.53 49.14 21.32
CA SER A 763 -33.75 49.91 21.47
C SER A 763 -34.62 49.93 20.21
N PRO A 764 -35.92 49.67 20.36
CA PRO A 764 -36.64 49.46 21.62
C PRO A 764 -36.46 48.04 22.20
N GLY A 765 -36.06 47.94 23.48
CA GLY A 765 -35.84 46.65 24.16
C GLY A 765 -36.65 46.46 25.44
N ARG A 766 -37.13 45.24 25.65
CA ARG A 766 -37.95 44.87 26.82
C ARG A 766 -37.26 43.80 27.64
N LEU A 767 -36.69 44.20 28.78
CA LEU A 767 -35.94 43.34 29.68
C LEU A 767 -36.81 42.92 30.87
N LEU A 768 -37.10 41.63 30.97
CA LEU A 768 -37.89 41.04 32.06
C LEU A 768 -37.00 40.25 33.02
N ILE A 769 -36.89 40.67 34.27
CA ILE A 769 -36.26 39.92 35.36
C ILE A 769 -37.36 39.15 36.09
N GLU A 770 -37.31 37.82 36.11
CA GLU A 770 -38.32 36.93 36.72
C GLU A 770 -38.08 36.70 38.23
N ASP A 771 -37.44 37.65 38.91
CA ASP A 771 -37.03 37.56 40.31
C ASP A 771 -37.04 38.97 40.95
N ASP A 772 -36.80 39.03 42.27
CA ASP A 772 -36.63 40.30 42.97
C ASP A 772 -35.36 41.03 42.50
N ALA A 773 -35.45 42.36 42.39
CA ALA A 773 -34.35 43.23 41.98
C ALA A 773 -34.02 44.25 43.06
N GLU A 774 -33.57 43.76 44.22
CA GLU A 774 -33.26 44.59 45.39
C GLU A 774 -31.97 45.42 45.26
N PHE A 775 -31.06 45.01 44.36
CA PHE A 775 -29.72 45.57 44.19
C PHE A 775 -29.44 45.99 42.75
N ILE A 776 -30.18 46.99 42.25
CA ILE A 776 -29.88 47.66 40.97
C ILE A 776 -29.22 49.02 41.26
N THR A 777 -27.98 49.22 40.79
CA THR A 777 -27.26 50.49 40.99
C THR A 777 -27.60 51.54 39.94
N ASN A 778 -27.40 51.25 38.65
CA ASN A 778 -27.71 52.19 37.56
C ASN A 778 -28.71 51.58 36.59
N VAL A 779 -29.66 52.36 36.12
CA VAL A 779 -30.62 52.00 35.06
C VAL A 779 -30.52 53.02 33.93
N GLU A 780 -30.44 52.55 32.68
CA GLU A 780 -30.53 53.37 31.48
C GLU A 780 -31.73 52.95 30.63
N ILE A 781 -32.57 53.89 30.22
CA ILE A 781 -33.78 53.67 29.42
C ILE A 781 -33.74 54.63 28.21
N GLU A 782 -33.84 54.09 26.99
CA GLU A 782 -34.10 54.90 25.79
C GLU A 782 -35.60 54.97 25.47
N VAL A 783 -36.11 56.15 25.14
CA VAL A 783 -37.52 56.39 24.78
C VAL A 783 -37.60 57.08 23.43
N ASP A 784 -37.82 56.31 22.36
CA ASP A 784 -37.85 56.82 20.98
C ASP A 784 -39.29 57.01 20.43
N GLY A 785 -40.29 56.36 21.04
CA GLY A 785 -41.72 56.53 20.73
C GLY A 785 -42.64 56.53 21.95
N GLN A 786 -43.94 56.32 21.72
CA GLN A 786 -44.99 56.40 22.76
C GLN A 786 -45.66 55.05 23.03
N GLU A 787 -45.58 54.11 22.10
CA GLU A 787 -46.21 52.79 22.26
C GLU A 787 -45.25 51.77 22.88
N VAL A 788 -45.80 50.77 23.56
CA VAL A 788 -45.02 49.62 24.04
C VAL A 788 -44.28 48.98 22.86
N GLY A 789 -42.97 48.79 23.00
CA GLY A 789 -42.13 48.33 21.91
C GLY A 789 -41.64 49.43 20.97
N GLU A 790 -41.84 50.71 21.31
CA GLU A 790 -41.15 51.87 20.72
C GLU A 790 -40.17 52.54 21.69
N PHE A 791 -40.08 52.03 22.92
CA PHE A 791 -39.14 52.46 23.95
C PHE A 791 -38.63 51.27 24.76
N ASP A 792 -37.58 51.51 25.53
CA ASP A 792 -36.99 50.54 26.43
C ASP A 792 -37.84 50.35 27.69
N GLU A 793 -38.07 49.10 28.07
CA GLU A 793 -38.81 48.74 29.28
C GLU A 793 -38.00 47.81 30.16
N LEU A 794 -37.88 48.17 31.44
CA LEU A 794 -37.41 47.26 32.49
C LEU A 794 -38.62 46.72 33.26
N ILE A 795 -38.79 45.41 33.28
CA ILE A 795 -39.87 44.72 34.00
C ILE A 795 -39.26 43.78 35.02
N VAL A 796 -39.71 43.86 36.27
CA VAL A 796 -39.27 43.01 37.38
C VAL A 796 -40.47 42.24 37.92
N ASN A 797 -40.49 40.91 37.77
CA ASN A 797 -41.55 40.05 38.29
C ASN A 797 -41.29 39.69 39.77
N GLY A 798 -41.15 40.71 40.60
CA GLY A 798 -40.76 40.64 42.01
C GLY A 798 -40.65 42.05 42.58
N ASP A 799 -40.21 42.19 43.83
CA ASP A 799 -39.96 43.50 44.45
C ASP A 799 -38.77 44.21 43.77
N MET A 800 -38.86 45.54 43.62
CA MET A 800 -37.76 46.35 43.07
C MET A 800 -37.45 47.53 43.98
N LYS A 801 -36.16 47.77 44.22
CA LYS A 801 -35.68 48.95 44.95
C LYS A 801 -34.99 49.92 43.99
N ALA A 802 -35.33 51.20 44.10
CA ALA A 802 -34.69 52.24 43.31
C ALA A 802 -33.18 52.33 43.62
N GLY A 803 -32.39 52.46 42.55
CA GLY A 803 -30.93 52.48 42.60
C GLY A 803 -30.30 53.84 42.86
N ASN A 804 -29.04 53.95 42.48
CA ASN A 804 -28.26 55.18 42.51
C ASN A 804 -28.63 56.13 41.35
N LEU A 805 -28.54 55.67 40.09
CA LEU A 805 -28.79 56.51 38.91
C LEU A 805 -29.89 55.92 38.02
N LEU A 806 -30.86 56.75 37.61
CA LEU A 806 -31.71 56.48 36.46
C LEU A 806 -31.40 57.49 35.35
N LYS A 807 -30.94 56.99 34.20
CA LYS A 807 -30.69 57.79 33.00
C LYS A 807 -31.75 57.50 31.96
N VAL A 808 -32.52 58.52 31.59
CA VAL A 808 -33.55 58.45 30.55
C VAL A 808 -33.06 59.21 29.34
N ILE A 809 -32.89 58.53 28.22
CA ILE A 809 -32.47 59.09 26.94
C ILE A 809 -33.72 59.25 26.09
N VAL A 810 -34.07 60.48 25.72
CA VAL A 810 -35.18 60.76 24.80
C VAL A 810 -34.60 61.50 23.59
N PRO A 811 -34.58 60.89 22.39
CA PRO A 811 -34.12 61.55 21.18
C PRO A 811 -34.88 62.87 20.93
N ASN A 812 -34.21 63.87 20.35
CA ASN A 812 -34.78 65.22 20.20
C ASN A 812 -36.07 65.27 19.35
N SER A 813 -36.31 64.27 18.51
CA SER A 813 -37.51 64.12 17.67
C SER A 813 -38.69 63.50 18.40
N THR A 814 -38.47 62.88 19.56
CA THR A 814 -39.51 62.15 20.29
C THR A 814 -40.35 63.12 21.11
N VAL A 815 -41.66 63.06 20.87
CA VAL A 815 -42.68 63.77 21.64
C VAL A 815 -43.38 62.72 22.49
N ILE A 816 -43.68 63.01 23.75
CA ILE A 816 -44.38 62.11 24.67
C ILE A 816 -45.59 62.89 25.20
N ASN A 817 -46.80 62.48 24.80
CA ASN A 817 -48.04 63.19 25.15
C ASN A 817 -48.75 62.58 26.38
N GLU A 818 -48.32 61.39 26.82
CA GLU A 818 -48.90 60.66 27.94
C GLU A 818 -47.82 60.18 28.90
N SER A 819 -48.22 59.63 30.06
CA SER A 819 -47.25 59.07 31.01
C SER A 819 -46.86 57.65 30.59
N LEU A 820 -45.60 57.45 30.20
CA LEU A 820 -45.07 56.14 29.79
C LEU A 820 -44.49 55.41 30.98
N LYS A 821 -44.91 54.17 31.22
CA LYS A 821 -44.35 53.35 32.29
C LYS A 821 -43.07 52.68 31.77
N ILE A 822 -41.92 53.20 32.20
CA ILE A 822 -40.59 52.77 31.74
C ILE A 822 -39.94 51.72 32.63
N ILE A 823 -40.39 51.65 33.89
CA ILE A 823 -40.00 50.61 34.85
C ILE A 823 -41.28 50.02 35.44
N HIS A 824 -41.39 48.70 35.42
CA HIS A 824 -42.53 47.95 35.95
C HIS A 824 -42.07 46.95 37.00
N THR A 825 -42.86 46.79 38.05
CA THR A 825 -42.73 45.67 38.98
C THR A 825 -44.09 45.04 39.27
N THR A 826 -44.15 43.71 39.39
CA THR A 826 -45.36 42.99 39.84
C THR A 826 -45.47 42.92 41.37
N GLY A 827 -44.35 43.14 42.08
CA GLY A 827 -44.26 43.32 43.52
C GLY A 827 -44.37 44.80 43.91
N THR A 828 -43.51 45.23 44.84
CA THR A 828 -43.47 46.60 45.36
C THR A 828 -42.24 47.34 44.86
N PHE A 829 -42.46 48.51 44.25
CA PHE A 829 -41.41 49.47 43.99
C PHE A 829 -41.12 50.31 45.24
N THR A 830 -39.87 50.32 45.71
CA THR A 830 -39.48 51.05 46.93
C THR A 830 -38.37 52.07 46.69
N GLY A 831 -38.52 53.26 47.27
CA GLY A 831 -37.54 54.35 47.21
C GLY A 831 -37.66 55.26 45.98
N LYS A 832 -36.63 56.08 45.76
CA LYS A 832 -36.43 56.92 44.56
C LYS A 832 -34.97 56.79 44.13
N PHE A 833 -34.68 56.94 42.84
CA PHE A 833 -33.30 56.98 42.38
C PHE A 833 -32.58 58.19 42.99
N ALA A 834 -31.36 57.98 43.48
CA ALA A 834 -30.58 59.04 44.13
C ALA A 834 -30.22 60.18 43.18
N GLN A 835 -30.00 59.85 41.90
CA GLN A 835 -29.74 60.75 40.79
C GLN A 835 -30.63 60.36 39.60
N VAL A 836 -31.13 61.36 38.89
CA VAL A 836 -31.86 61.18 37.63
C VAL A 836 -31.22 62.06 36.57
N GLU A 837 -30.85 61.46 35.43
CA GLU A 837 -30.38 62.16 34.24
C GLU A 837 -31.43 62.00 33.13
N MET A 838 -32.15 63.07 32.81
CA MET A 838 -33.18 63.08 31.76
C MET A 838 -33.28 64.46 31.12
N PRO A 839 -33.83 64.60 29.89
CA PRO A 839 -34.09 65.90 29.32
C PRO A 839 -35.04 66.73 30.20
N ASN A 840 -34.77 68.04 30.32
CA ASN A 840 -35.47 68.94 31.26
C ASN A 840 -36.98 69.07 31.02
N LYS A 841 -37.48 68.65 29.86
CA LYS A 841 -38.90 68.68 29.48
C LYS A 841 -39.69 67.48 29.97
N TYR A 842 -39.12 66.60 30.80
CA TYR A 842 -39.81 65.45 31.37
C TYR A 842 -39.75 65.42 32.90
N THR A 843 -40.66 64.70 33.52
CA THR A 843 -40.70 64.37 34.96
C THR A 843 -40.88 62.88 35.17
N LEU A 844 -40.49 62.40 36.35
CA LEU A 844 -40.71 61.02 36.77
C LEU A 844 -41.75 60.95 37.88
N ILE A 845 -42.71 60.04 37.74
CA ILE A 845 -43.70 59.71 38.75
C ILE A 845 -43.37 58.32 39.29
N TYR A 846 -43.09 58.24 40.59
CA TYR A 846 -42.85 56.97 41.29
C TYR A 846 -44.17 56.45 41.84
N VAL A 847 -44.59 55.28 41.37
CA VAL A 847 -45.82 54.58 41.80
C VAL A 847 -45.45 53.28 42.51
N SER A 848 -46.41 52.65 43.18
CA SER A 848 -46.15 51.42 43.95
C SER A 848 -45.67 50.24 43.11
N ASP A 849 -45.95 50.27 41.81
CA ASP A 849 -45.67 49.20 40.86
C ASP A 849 -44.68 49.64 39.75
N GLY A 850 -43.91 50.73 39.97
CA GLY A 850 -42.87 51.16 39.03
C GLY A 850 -42.60 52.67 38.92
N VAL A 851 -42.09 53.09 37.75
CA VAL A 851 -41.76 54.49 37.43
C VAL A 851 -42.37 54.87 36.08
N LEU A 852 -43.10 55.99 36.06
CA LEU A 852 -43.60 56.62 34.85
C LEU A 852 -42.75 57.83 34.44
N LEU A 853 -42.58 58.02 33.14
CA LEU A 853 -42.03 59.20 32.49
C LEU A 853 -43.18 60.02 31.90
N SER A 854 -43.30 61.30 32.29
CA SER A 854 -44.33 62.22 31.82
C SER A 854 -43.69 63.47 31.22
N SER A 855 -44.29 64.08 30.19
CA SER A 855 -43.81 65.36 29.69
C SER A 855 -44.24 66.54 30.57
N ASN A 856 -43.36 67.53 30.65
CA ASN A 856 -43.60 68.84 31.27
C ASN A 856 -44.14 69.84 30.24
N GLU A 857 -44.33 69.41 28.99
CA GLU A 857 -44.83 70.26 27.91
C GLU A 857 -46.32 70.51 28.13
N THR A 858 -46.67 71.78 28.20
CA THR A 858 -48.05 72.28 28.30
C THR A 858 -48.83 71.96 27.03
N VAL A 859 -50.07 71.52 27.21
CA VAL A 859 -51.12 71.37 26.19
C VAL A 859 -51.10 72.53 25.18
N ASP A 860 -51.04 72.23 23.89
CA ASP A 860 -51.27 73.24 22.85
C ASP A 860 -52.76 73.35 22.56
N VAL A 861 -53.29 74.57 22.50
CA VAL A 861 -54.73 74.80 22.40
C VAL A 861 -55.07 75.65 21.20
N ILE A 862 -55.83 75.08 20.25
CA ILE A 862 -56.26 75.77 19.04
C ILE A 862 -57.77 76.03 19.09
N ASP A 863 -58.17 77.31 18.99
CA ASP A 863 -59.55 77.69 18.69
C ASP A 863 -59.81 77.50 17.19
N GLN A 864 -60.55 76.45 16.83
CA GLN A 864 -60.85 76.18 15.42
C GLN A 864 -61.91 77.11 14.82
N ASN A 865 -62.57 77.94 15.64
CA ASN A 865 -63.71 78.74 15.19
C ASN A 865 -63.53 80.22 15.56
N VAL A 866 -62.64 80.90 14.83
CA VAL A 866 -62.14 82.27 15.09
C VAL A 866 -63.17 83.39 14.85
N ASP A 867 -64.47 83.09 14.72
CA ASP A 867 -65.51 84.11 14.49
C ASP A 867 -65.61 85.10 15.66
N THR A 868 -65.80 86.38 15.32
CA THR A 868 -65.71 87.58 16.19
C THR A 868 -66.93 87.80 17.10
N GLY A 869 -67.42 86.74 17.75
CA GLY A 869 -68.52 86.83 18.72
C GLY A 869 -68.08 87.33 20.11
N THR A 870 -69.08 87.55 20.97
CA THR A 870 -69.04 88.03 22.39
C THR A 870 -68.01 87.35 23.31
N ILE A 871 -67.45 86.21 22.88
CA ILE A 871 -66.40 85.48 23.60
C ILE A 871 -65.26 85.23 22.62
N SER A 872 -64.07 85.71 22.97
CA SER A 872 -62.82 85.35 22.29
C SER A 872 -62.02 84.38 23.16
N ILE A 873 -61.43 83.39 22.51
CA ILE A 873 -60.43 82.51 23.13
C ILE A 873 -59.09 83.06 22.65
N SER A 874 -58.25 83.51 23.57
CA SER A 874 -56.85 83.78 23.22
C SER A 874 -56.07 82.49 23.38
N PRO A 875 -55.61 81.85 22.30
CA PRO A 875 -54.55 80.87 22.45
C PRO A 875 -53.24 81.62 22.71
N THR A 876 -52.65 81.40 23.88
CA THR A 876 -51.21 81.58 24.04
C THR A 876 -50.60 80.21 23.79
N VAL A 877 -49.90 80.07 22.66
CA VAL A 877 -49.09 78.88 22.37
C VAL A 877 -48.29 78.51 23.64
N THR A 878 -48.47 77.27 24.11
CA THR A 878 -47.86 76.64 25.30
C THR A 878 -48.26 77.20 26.68
N GLN A 879 -49.46 76.87 27.20
CA GLN A 879 -49.87 77.04 28.61
C GLN A 879 -50.80 75.92 29.10
N SER A 880 -50.86 75.66 30.42
CA SER A 880 -51.72 74.63 31.05
C SER A 880 -53.20 75.02 31.17
N TYR A 881 -53.60 76.17 30.62
CA TYR A 881 -54.94 76.72 30.72
C TYR A 881 -55.36 77.46 29.45
N ILE A 882 -56.67 77.59 29.25
CA ILE A 882 -57.27 78.46 28.24
C ILE A 882 -57.76 79.75 28.88
N GLU A 883 -57.57 80.88 28.19
CA GLU A 883 -58.19 82.15 28.56
C GLU A 883 -59.44 82.40 27.73
N LEU A 884 -60.56 82.47 28.43
CA LEU A 884 -61.84 82.88 27.87
C LEU A 884 -62.03 84.35 28.18
N HIS A 885 -62.09 85.18 27.13
CA HIS A 885 -62.32 86.62 27.24
C HIS A 885 -63.72 86.95 26.76
N THR A 886 -64.49 87.70 27.55
CA THR A 886 -65.81 88.20 27.15
C THR A 886 -65.77 89.71 26.91
N ASP A 887 -66.57 90.21 25.97
CA ASP A 887 -66.74 91.65 25.73
C ASP A 887 -67.77 92.31 26.69
N GLN A 888 -68.44 91.52 27.53
CA GLN A 888 -69.44 91.95 28.52
C GLN A 888 -69.29 91.21 29.85
N ILE A 889 -69.67 91.83 30.96
CA ILE A 889 -69.68 91.17 32.28
C ILE A 889 -70.80 90.12 32.31
N LEU A 890 -70.45 88.87 32.62
CA LEU A 890 -71.41 87.77 32.71
C LEU A 890 -72.14 87.74 34.06
N PRO A 891 -73.37 87.18 34.14
CA PRO A 891 -74.13 87.02 35.39
C PRO A 891 -73.38 86.22 36.48
N TYR A 892 -73.74 86.47 37.76
CA TYR A 892 -73.08 85.88 38.94
C TYR A 892 -73.09 84.32 38.98
N ASP A 893 -74.02 83.68 38.25
CA ASP A 893 -74.20 82.23 38.18
C ASP A 893 -73.67 81.60 36.88
N SER A 894 -72.86 82.34 36.12
CA SER A 894 -72.21 81.83 34.92
C SER A 894 -71.20 80.73 35.24
N ASN A 895 -71.37 79.56 34.61
CA ASN A 895 -70.45 78.44 34.61
C ASN A 895 -70.08 78.11 33.17
N VAL A 896 -68.79 77.87 32.97
CA VAL A 896 -68.24 77.35 31.72
C VAL A 896 -68.09 75.85 31.86
N SER A 897 -68.58 75.10 30.87
CA SER A 897 -68.45 73.64 30.80
C SER A 897 -67.79 73.24 29.49
N LEU A 898 -66.88 72.26 29.55
CA LEU A 898 -66.29 71.60 28.37
C LEU A 898 -66.94 70.24 28.18
N PHE A 899 -67.22 69.91 26.93
CA PHE A 899 -67.76 68.62 26.51
C PHE A 899 -66.81 67.94 25.52
N ASN A 900 -66.60 66.63 25.66
CA ASN A 900 -65.88 65.84 24.63
C ASN A 900 -66.75 65.65 23.38
N VAL A 901 -66.20 65.06 22.30
CA VAL A 901 -66.94 64.80 21.05
C VAL A 901 -68.12 63.83 21.22
N GLN A 902 -68.14 63.05 22.30
CA GLN A 902 -69.24 62.16 22.68
C GLN A 902 -70.38 62.90 23.43
N GLY A 903 -70.20 64.19 23.75
CA GLY A 903 -71.20 65.03 24.43
C GLY A 903 -71.19 64.91 25.95
N GLU A 904 -70.18 64.27 26.54
CA GLU A 904 -70.02 64.16 27.99
C GLU A 904 -69.31 65.39 28.54
N GLN A 905 -69.78 65.92 29.67
CA GLN A 905 -69.13 67.06 30.33
C GLN A 905 -67.86 66.58 31.05
N VAL A 906 -66.71 67.10 30.61
CA VAL A 906 -65.39 66.70 31.14
C VAL A 906 -64.81 67.70 32.14
N LEU A 907 -65.22 68.97 32.06
CA LEU A 907 -64.76 70.02 32.97
C LEU A 907 -65.88 71.07 33.15
N THR A 908 -65.98 71.64 34.35
CA THR A 908 -66.84 72.80 34.61
C THR A 908 -66.19 73.74 35.62
N GLN A 909 -66.32 75.04 35.40
CA GLN A 909 -65.75 76.07 36.26
C GLN A 909 -66.66 77.30 36.30
N SER A 910 -66.87 77.86 37.48
CA SER A 910 -67.61 79.11 37.65
C SER A 910 -66.81 80.29 37.14
N TRP A 911 -67.50 81.21 36.45
CA TRP A 911 -66.90 82.46 35.97
C TRP A 911 -66.63 83.40 37.16
N PRO A 912 -65.47 84.06 37.25
CA PRO A 912 -65.17 84.95 38.36
C PRO A 912 -66.04 86.21 38.32
N ASN A 913 -66.58 86.62 39.46
CA ASN A 913 -67.49 87.77 39.54
C ASN A 913 -66.83 89.07 39.07
N ASN A 914 -67.51 89.80 38.18
CA ASN A 914 -67.09 91.09 37.63
C ASN A 914 -65.76 91.10 36.85
N GLU A 915 -65.24 89.94 36.45
CA GLU A 915 -64.04 89.85 35.61
C GLU A 915 -64.41 89.53 34.15
N PRO A 916 -63.79 90.18 33.15
CA PRO A 916 -64.01 89.87 31.73
C PRO A 916 -63.20 88.66 31.25
N VAL A 917 -62.43 88.00 32.13
CA VAL A 917 -61.53 86.89 31.80
C VAL A 917 -61.72 85.72 32.76
N LEU A 918 -61.78 84.51 32.22
CA LEU A 918 -61.65 83.26 32.97
C LEU A 918 -60.44 82.48 32.48
N GLN A 919 -59.57 82.09 33.40
CA GLN A 919 -58.51 81.11 33.19
C GLN A 919 -59.01 79.72 33.60
N MET A 920 -59.02 78.79 32.65
CA MET A 920 -59.48 77.43 32.85
C MET A 920 -58.36 76.43 32.54
N PHE A 921 -57.89 75.71 33.56
CA PHE A 921 -56.81 74.74 33.43
C PHE A 921 -57.28 73.48 32.68
N VAL A 922 -56.53 73.08 31.65
CA VAL A 922 -56.85 71.96 30.74
C VAL A 922 -55.72 70.92 30.63
N ASP A 923 -54.67 71.07 31.44
CA ASP A 923 -53.49 70.19 31.52
C ASP A 923 -53.76 68.73 31.89
N HIS A 924 -54.95 68.43 32.41
CA HIS A 924 -55.39 67.09 32.79
C HIS A 924 -56.36 66.47 31.78
N LEU A 925 -56.71 67.18 30.70
CA LEU A 925 -57.57 66.65 29.64
C LEU A 925 -56.72 65.90 28.61
N SER A 926 -57.26 64.81 28.07
CA SER A 926 -56.59 64.06 26.99
C SER A 926 -56.64 64.82 25.66
N ASN A 927 -55.71 64.52 24.76
CA ASN A 927 -55.68 65.11 23.42
C ASN A 927 -57.00 64.84 22.68
N GLY A 928 -57.62 65.90 22.17
CA GLY A 928 -58.94 65.78 21.58
C GLY A 928 -59.63 67.09 21.26
N VAL A 929 -60.81 66.96 20.67
CA VAL A 929 -61.66 68.09 20.31
C VAL A 929 -62.73 68.26 21.39
N TYR A 930 -62.80 69.45 21.96
CA TYR A 930 -63.71 69.81 23.04
C TYR A 930 -64.63 70.95 22.62
N ILE A 931 -65.83 70.99 23.19
CA ILE A 931 -66.82 72.03 22.97
C ILE A 931 -67.02 72.80 24.28
N ILE A 932 -66.75 74.09 24.26
CA ILE A 932 -66.97 75.00 25.39
C ILE A 932 -68.39 75.55 25.34
N LYS A 933 -69.12 75.54 26.46
CA LYS A 933 -70.43 76.18 26.61
C LYS A 933 -70.51 76.99 27.90
N ILE A 934 -71.24 78.10 27.88
CA ILE A 934 -71.57 78.89 29.08
C ILE A 934 -73.07 78.80 29.33
N ASN A 935 -73.45 78.35 30.53
CA ASN A 935 -74.85 78.09 30.90
C ASN A 935 -75.78 79.33 30.76
N THR A 936 -75.26 80.54 31.01
CA THR A 936 -76.03 81.80 30.96
C THR A 936 -76.11 82.42 29.56
N LEU A 937 -75.40 81.86 28.57
CA LEU A 937 -75.43 82.30 27.17
C LEU A 937 -76.10 81.24 26.29
N SER A 938 -77.39 81.01 26.51
CA SER A 938 -78.15 79.93 25.86
C SER A 938 -78.24 80.04 24.33
N SER A 939 -78.03 81.23 23.75
CA SER A 939 -77.95 81.45 22.30
C SER A 939 -76.57 81.22 21.70
N TRP A 940 -75.53 81.02 22.52
CA TRP A 940 -74.17 80.74 22.08
C TRP A 940 -74.01 79.22 21.88
N THR A 941 -73.70 78.80 20.66
CA THR A 941 -73.58 77.38 20.29
C THR A 941 -72.33 76.70 20.84
N GLY A 942 -71.45 77.48 21.48
CA GLY A 942 -70.15 77.05 21.98
C GLY A 942 -69.02 77.23 20.98
N LYS A 943 -67.78 77.14 21.46
CA LYS A 943 -66.56 77.15 20.64
C LYS A 943 -65.88 75.79 20.67
N ILE A 944 -65.28 75.43 19.55
CA ILE A 944 -64.50 74.19 19.41
C ILE A 944 -63.06 74.51 19.77
N VAL A 945 -62.54 73.77 20.74
CA VAL A 945 -61.18 73.88 21.22
C VAL A 945 -60.49 72.54 21.03
N VAL A 946 -59.36 72.54 20.33
CA VAL A 946 -58.53 71.36 20.19
C VAL A 946 -57.42 71.44 21.22
N VAL A 947 -57.37 70.45 22.09
CA VAL A 947 -56.32 70.21 23.09
C VAL A 947 -55.36 69.21 22.45
N HIS A 948 -54.10 69.61 22.28
CA HIS A 948 -53.01 68.84 21.67
C HIS A 948 -51.99 68.34 22.68
#